data_AF-A0A7W1TKT2-F1
#
_entry.id   AF-A0A7W1TKT2-F1
#
_cell.length_a   1.000
_cell.length_b   1.000
_cell.length_c   1.000
_cell.angle_alpha   90.00
_cell.angle_beta   90.00
_cell.angle_gamma   90.00
#
_symmetry.space_group_name_H-M   'P 1'
#
loop_
_entity.id
_entity.type
_entity.pdbx_description
1 polymer ?
#
loop_
_entity_poly.entity_id
_entity_poly.type
_entity_poly.pdbx_seq_one_letter_code
_entity_poly.pdbx_strand_id
1 'polypeptide(L)'
;MSTLLEEIKSLLDSPRLRDNLAALFARTLNWGKPQGAARTISAGTPVGTSVTAIPIAQLSGLPVFRIDWPKTTLPTITERRAVYHALASTSIEQLVCYVTSDGKRAAFVWAKQTARHKTELRTLPYEVGAPARTTIERLGELAFTLQELGLLGDPPFTHVLRKLNTAFDVEAVTKKFFERYRELFFKVEEQVTGLTGDARRMFTQKLFNRLMFIVFLERKGWLKLNSRTDYLKALWDAHCRERDTDAAALTFYGDRLKLLFFSGLNAPNEVDVAGINPRGMLATKIGQVPYLNGGLFEEDDDDRNPVVTLPDAALERVIDELFYQFNFTITESTPLDVEVAVDPEMLGKVFEELVTGRHESGSYYTPKPVVAFMCREALKGYLATKVPAESHDALARFVDEHDAQDLHNPEPILEALRQVTVCDPACGSGAYLLGMLQELLQLRAALFVTKQIDARSVYDRKLEIIQNNVYGVDIDPFAVNIARLRLWLSLVVDYSDSNPPPLPNLDYKIEAGDSLLAPDPSATQLSLFRQDVETLFRLKEEFLRAHGAEKRARKAEVDALRKNIAAMTNAHLGDGVLDWQVEFAEVFMRGGFDIVVANPPYVRQELISDLKPALKKVYPEVYSGTADLYCYFYGRAVQLLRSGGMLAFISPNKWFRVDYGANLRKYIAGKTTVQSITDFGDLPVFQAATTYAMIFVAQKGKEALETTMLTQVKTLDEPYPDLLAIIEEQGHTLPNEAIAGADWRLTGAVSAAMTRVMERAPISLSKYVSGQLYYGIKTGFNQAFVIDGPTRASLIAEDAKSVDVIRPLAVGKDIKKWRVVDKDRWLIFTPISIKIHQYPAIFAHLRQWQSELEKRQDQGNHWWELRSCSYYEAFDKPKIIYPQILVNPCFAYDETGTLTNQKCYFITNADKYLLGVLNSSTIWKLILDGSPGLRGGYAEPRKEFILSLPIPDAPALERTAIAVLAQNCLDAKGQGPQVADWEAEINERVARLYGLKPADVV
;
A
#
# COMPACT_ATOMS: atom_id res chain seq x y z
N MET A 1 -33.07 14.50 3.48
CA MET A 1 -32.44 13.31 2.87
C MET A 1 -33.35 12.09 2.89
N SER A 2 -34.05 11.75 3.98
CA SER A 2 -34.95 10.57 4.01
C SER A 2 -36.01 10.57 2.89
N THR A 3 -36.67 11.71 2.66
CA THR A 3 -37.71 11.86 1.61
C THR A 3 -37.17 11.65 0.19
N LEU A 4 -35.97 12.15 -0.11
CA LEU A 4 -35.31 11.97 -1.42
C LEU A 4 -34.97 10.50 -1.66
N LEU A 5 -34.41 9.82 -0.65
CA LEU A 5 -34.02 8.41 -0.77
C LEU A 5 -35.26 7.50 -0.91
N GLU A 6 -36.34 7.81 -0.20
CA GLU A 6 -37.64 7.12 -0.35
C GLU A 6 -38.22 7.30 -1.75
N GLU A 7 -38.13 8.49 -2.33
CA GLU A 7 -38.58 8.76 -3.70
C GLU A 7 -37.76 7.99 -4.74
N ILE A 8 -36.41 8.03 -4.62
CA ILE A 8 -35.51 7.24 -5.48
C ILE A 8 -35.86 5.76 -5.38
N LYS A 9 -36.01 5.23 -4.17
CA LYS A 9 -36.39 3.84 -3.95
C LYS A 9 -37.73 3.51 -4.59
N SER A 10 -38.75 4.35 -4.40
CA SER A 10 -40.08 4.13 -4.97
C SER A 10 -40.07 4.08 -6.50
N LEU A 11 -39.23 4.88 -7.15
CA LEU A 11 -39.09 4.87 -8.61
C LEU A 11 -38.37 3.61 -9.10
N LEU A 12 -37.34 3.18 -8.38
CA LEU A 12 -36.54 2.01 -8.74
C LEU A 12 -37.23 0.67 -8.45
N ASP A 13 -37.98 0.57 -7.35
CA ASP A 13 -38.71 -0.66 -6.98
C ASP A 13 -40.04 -0.83 -7.76
N SER A 14 -40.36 0.12 -8.62
CA SER A 14 -41.55 0.07 -9.45
C SER A 14 -41.46 -1.03 -10.52
N PRO A 15 -42.56 -1.74 -10.81
CA PRO A 15 -42.66 -2.63 -11.98
C PRO A 15 -42.39 -1.93 -13.33
N ARG A 16 -42.39 -0.58 -13.35
CA ARG A 16 -42.09 0.27 -14.50
C ARG A 16 -40.70 0.91 -14.42
N LEU A 17 -39.70 0.22 -13.87
CA LEU A 17 -38.32 0.70 -13.74
C LEU A 17 -37.81 1.39 -15.02
N ARG A 18 -38.03 0.79 -16.21
CA ARG A 18 -37.59 1.35 -17.51
C ARG A 18 -38.16 2.74 -17.81
N ASP A 19 -39.43 2.95 -17.47
CA ASP A 19 -40.14 4.21 -17.76
C ASP A 19 -39.80 5.26 -16.70
N ASN A 20 -39.49 4.82 -15.48
CA ASN A 20 -39.20 5.69 -14.36
C ASN A 20 -37.79 6.28 -14.39
N LEU A 21 -36.83 5.71 -15.14
CA LEU A 21 -35.47 6.25 -15.19
C LEU A 21 -35.42 7.71 -15.69
N ALA A 22 -36.22 8.08 -16.69
CA ALA A 22 -36.30 9.46 -17.14
C ALA A 22 -36.86 10.39 -16.04
N ALA A 23 -37.86 9.92 -15.29
CA ALA A 23 -38.43 10.66 -14.16
C ALA A 23 -37.45 10.78 -12.99
N LEU A 24 -36.68 9.74 -12.69
CA LEU A 24 -35.63 9.73 -11.68
C LEU A 24 -34.63 10.85 -11.94
N PHE A 25 -34.06 10.91 -13.14
CA PHE A 25 -33.09 11.96 -13.47
C PHE A 25 -33.74 13.34 -13.52
N ALA A 26 -34.87 13.51 -14.20
CA ALA A 26 -35.45 14.83 -14.43
C ALA A 26 -36.15 15.43 -13.20
N ARG A 27 -36.91 14.64 -12.44
CA ARG A 27 -37.77 15.14 -11.35
C ARG A 27 -37.12 14.98 -9.98
N THR A 28 -36.43 13.88 -9.75
CA THR A 28 -35.90 13.55 -8.42
C THR A 28 -34.45 14.01 -8.26
N LEU A 29 -33.61 13.86 -9.30
CA LEU A 29 -32.22 14.32 -9.28
C LEU A 29 -32.01 15.74 -9.84
N ASN A 30 -33.05 16.34 -10.45
CA ASN A 30 -33.06 17.67 -11.08
C ASN A 30 -32.06 17.82 -12.25
N TRP A 31 -31.96 16.81 -13.11
CA TRP A 31 -31.18 16.87 -14.35
C TRP A 31 -32.00 17.45 -15.51
N GLY A 32 -31.31 18.00 -16.51
CA GLY A 32 -31.92 18.59 -17.69
C GLY A 32 -32.55 17.56 -18.65
N LYS A 33 -33.35 18.07 -19.60
CA LYS A 33 -33.97 17.25 -20.65
C LYS A 33 -32.93 16.60 -21.56
N PRO A 34 -33.16 15.37 -22.06
CA PRO A 34 -32.24 14.72 -22.98
C PRO A 34 -32.04 15.52 -24.28
N GLN A 35 -30.84 15.45 -24.84
CA GLN A 35 -30.53 15.91 -26.19
C GLN A 35 -30.10 14.73 -27.08
N GLY A 36 -30.42 14.82 -28.37
CA GLY A 36 -30.11 13.78 -29.37
C GLY A 36 -31.22 12.75 -29.57
N ALA A 37 -31.07 11.94 -30.62
CA ALA A 37 -31.99 10.84 -30.96
C ALA A 37 -31.46 9.49 -30.45
N ALA A 38 -32.34 8.51 -30.32
CA ALA A 38 -31.95 7.13 -30.00
C ALA A 38 -31.03 6.56 -31.08
N ARG A 39 -30.02 5.77 -30.67
CA ARG A 39 -29.01 5.20 -31.55
C ARG A 39 -28.94 3.70 -31.40
N THR A 40 -29.05 2.98 -32.51
CA THR A 40 -28.81 1.55 -32.56
C THR A 40 -27.33 1.28 -32.71
N ILE A 41 -26.79 0.45 -31.83
CA ILE A 41 -25.36 0.13 -31.72
C ILE A 41 -25.18 -1.35 -32.03
N SER A 42 -24.33 -1.66 -32.99
CA SER A 42 -23.81 -3.03 -33.16
C SER A 42 -22.54 -3.18 -32.34
N ALA A 43 -22.67 -3.70 -31.12
CA ALA A 43 -21.51 -4.00 -30.30
C ALA A 43 -20.81 -5.26 -30.85
N GLY A 44 -19.50 -5.17 -31.10
CA GLY A 44 -18.69 -6.28 -31.62
C GLY A 44 -18.69 -7.50 -30.69
N THR A 45 -18.05 -8.60 -31.12
CA THR A 45 -17.85 -9.80 -30.30
C THR A 45 -17.22 -9.41 -28.95
N PRO A 46 -17.77 -9.82 -27.79
CA PRO A 46 -18.67 -10.96 -27.56
C PRO A 46 -20.18 -10.61 -27.49
N VAL A 47 -20.59 -9.37 -27.75
CA VAL A 47 -21.99 -8.93 -27.53
C VAL A 47 -22.95 -9.53 -28.57
N GLY A 48 -22.51 -9.60 -29.84
CA GLY A 48 -23.21 -10.31 -30.92
C GLY A 48 -24.66 -9.86 -31.20
N THR A 49 -25.12 -8.76 -30.59
CA THR A 49 -26.52 -8.31 -30.57
C THR A 49 -26.57 -6.78 -30.70
N SER A 50 -27.45 -6.25 -31.55
CA SER A 50 -27.67 -4.80 -31.64
C SER A 50 -28.48 -4.29 -30.45
N VAL A 51 -28.00 -3.24 -29.79
CA VAL A 51 -28.69 -2.59 -28.65
C VAL A 51 -28.99 -1.13 -28.96
N THR A 52 -30.10 -0.60 -28.45
CA THR A 52 -30.48 0.81 -28.68
C THR A 52 -30.18 1.65 -27.44
N ALA A 53 -29.35 2.67 -27.59
CA ALA A 53 -29.11 3.69 -26.57
C ALA A 53 -30.12 4.84 -26.73
N ILE A 54 -30.95 5.03 -25.70
CA ILE A 54 -32.03 6.03 -25.67
C ILE A 54 -31.63 7.16 -24.74
N PRO A 55 -31.46 8.41 -25.20
CA PRO A 55 -31.18 9.55 -24.33
C PRO A 55 -32.34 9.78 -23.34
N ILE A 56 -32.05 9.87 -22.04
CA ILE A 56 -33.07 10.09 -20.99
C ILE A 56 -32.88 11.36 -20.17
N ALA A 57 -31.66 11.89 -20.08
CA ALA A 57 -31.35 13.16 -19.42
C ALA A 57 -30.00 13.71 -19.89
N GLN A 58 -29.69 14.96 -19.54
CA GLN A 58 -28.34 15.50 -19.62
C GLN A 58 -28.08 16.51 -18.50
N LEU A 59 -26.81 16.78 -18.21
CA LEU A 59 -26.44 17.93 -17.40
C LEU A 59 -25.04 18.43 -17.79
N SER A 60 -24.92 19.72 -18.14
CA SER A 60 -23.64 20.37 -18.45
C SER A 60 -22.85 19.67 -19.56
N GLY A 61 -23.56 19.13 -20.55
CA GLY A 61 -22.98 18.37 -21.67
C GLY A 61 -22.72 16.89 -21.39
N LEU A 62 -22.96 16.38 -20.18
CA LEU A 62 -22.89 14.96 -19.88
C LEU A 62 -24.21 14.26 -20.21
N PRO A 63 -24.26 13.37 -21.23
CA PRO A 63 -25.48 12.65 -21.58
C PRO A 63 -25.73 11.45 -20.66
N VAL A 64 -27.02 11.18 -20.41
CA VAL A 64 -27.49 9.95 -19.78
C VAL A 64 -28.28 9.13 -20.79
N PHE A 65 -27.85 7.89 -21.03
CA PHE A 65 -28.53 6.95 -21.90
C PHE A 65 -29.18 5.83 -21.11
N ARG A 66 -30.34 5.36 -21.57
CA ARG A 66 -30.94 4.07 -21.17
C ARG A 66 -30.65 3.04 -22.25
N ILE A 67 -30.27 1.84 -21.84
CA ILE A 67 -30.19 0.66 -22.70
C ILE A 67 -31.06 -0.43 -22.10
N ASP A 68 -32.05 -0.87 -22.86
CA ASP A 68 -32.86 -2.04 -22.53
C ASP A 68 -32.05 -3.29 -22.90
N TRP A 69 -31.45 -3.91 -21.90
CA TRP A 69 -30.50 -5.01 -22.06
C TRP A 69 -31.24 -6.32 -22.35
N PRO A 70 -30.84 -7.11 -23.37
CA PRO A 70 -31.61 -8.27 -23.81
C PRO A 70 -31.55 -9.46 -22.84
N LYS A 71 -30.56 -9.51 -21.95
CA LYS A 71 -30.39 -10.60 -20.97
C LYS A 71 -31.08 -10.28 -19.65
N THR A 72 -31.43 -11.33 -18.91
CA THR A 72 -31.93 -11.25 -17.52
C THR A 72 -30.82 -10.99 -16.51
N THR A 73 -29.55 -11.11 -16.94
CA THR A 73 -28.37 -10.71 -16.20
C THR A 73 -27.85 -9.37 -16.72
N LEU A 74 -27.17 -8.61 -15.85
CA LEU A 74 -26.51 -7.36 -16.24
C LEU A 74 -25.39 -7.61 -17.26
N PRO A 75 -25.03 -6.61 -18.09
CA PRO A 75 -23.91 -6.73 -19.04
C PRO A 75 -22.60 -6.98 -18.29
N THR A 76 -21.80 -7.91 -18.82
CA THR A 76 -20.41 -8.17 -18.40
C THR A 76 -19.51 -6.96 -18.65
N ILE A 77 -18.31 -6.96 -18.06
CA ILE A 77 -17.30 -5.92 -18.27
C ILE A 77 -17.00 -5.72 -19.76
N THR A 78 -16.76 -6.81 -20.49
CA THR A 78 -16.47 -6.77 -21.94
C THR A 78 -17.63 -6.19 -22.74
N GLU A 79 -18.87 -6.55 -22.38
CA GLU A 79 -20.08 -6.00 -23.02
C GLU A 79 -20.24 -4.51 -22.74
N ARG A 80 -19.99 -4.05 -21.50
CA ARG A 80 -20.04 -2.62 -21.14
C ARG A 80 -18.99 -1.82 -21.91
N ARG A 81 -17.76 -2.32 -22.02
CA ARG A 81 -16.70 -1.66 -22.80
C ARG A 81 -17.05 -1.58 -24.28
N ALA A 82 -17.57 -2.66 -24.87
CA ALA A 82 -18.00 -2.65 -26.27
C ALA A 82 -19.09 -1.59 -26.54
N VAL A 83 -20.06 -1.47 -25.64
CA VAL A 83 -21.10 -0.43 -25.71
C VAL A 83 -20.48 0.97 -25.55
N TYR A 84 -19.58 1.16 -24.58
CA TYR A 84 -18.86 2.42 -24.39
C TYR A 84 -18.12 2.85 -25.67
N HIS A 85 -17.31 1.96 -26.25
CA HIS A 85 -16.53 2.28 -27.46
C HIS A 85 -17.41 2.70 -28.63
N ALA A 86 -18.57 2.06 -28.80
CA ALA A 86 -19.50 2.45 -29.85
C ALA A 86 -20.16 3.83 -29.60
N LEU A 87 -20.40 4.17 -28.33
CA LEU A 87 -20.96 5.47 -27.93
C LEU A 87 -19.92 6.60 -27.85
N ALA A 88 -18.64 6.28 -27.66
CA ALA A 88 -17.55 7.24 -27.45
C ALA A 88 -17.39 8.27 -28.58
N SER A 89 -17.88 7.96 -29.79
CA SER A 89 -17.99 8.90 -30.91
C SER A 89 -18.89 10.12 -30.63
N THR A 90 -19.71 10.07 -29.57
CA THR A 90 -20.70 11.10 -29.22
C THR A 90 -20.26 11.96 -28.06
N SER A 91 -19.83 11.32 -26.98
CA SER A 91 -19.30 11.96 -25.79
C SER A 91 -18.32 11.00 -25.15
N ILE A 92 -17.17 11.54 -24.74
CA ILE A 92 -16.11 10.76 -24.12
C ILE A 92 -16.50 10.41 -22.67
N GLU A 93 -17.17 11.33 -21.97
CA GLU A 93 -17.79 11.07 -20.67
C GLU A 93 -19.31 10.92 -20.81
N GLN A 94 -19.84 9.86 -20.24
CA GLN A 94 -21.26 9.53 -20.34
C GLN A 94 -21.73 8.62 -19.20
N LEU A 95 -23.02 8.70 -18.90
CA LEU A 95 -23.68 7.81 -17.95
C LEU A 95 -24.65 6.89 -18.69
N VAL A 96 -24.52 5.58 -18.52
CA VAL A 96 -25.37 4.58 -19.18
C VAL A 96 -26.12 3.76 -18.13
N CYS A 97 -27.45 3.76 -18.23
CA CYS A 97 -28.37 3.00 -17.40
C CYS A 97 -28.82 1.74 -18.15
N TYR A 98 -28.27 0.59 -17.79
CA TYR A 98 -28.71 -0.69 -18.32
C TYR A 98 -29.90 -1.20 -17.51
N VAL A 99 -30.93 -1.74 -18.15
CA VAL A 99 -32.06 -2.40 -17.49
C VAL A 99 -32.27 -3.77 -18.11
N THR A 100 -32.29 -4.85 -17.33
CA THR A 100 -32.43 -6.22 -17.83
C THR A 100 -33.78 -6.47 -18.52
N SER A 101 -33.87 -7.53 -19.31
CA SER A 101 -35.07 -7.86 -20.10
C SER A 101 -36.29 -8.20 -19.25
N ASP A 102 -36.09 -8.66 -18.02
CA ASP A 102 -37.14 -8.88 -17.01
C ASP A 102 -37.49 -7.64 -16.17
N GLY A 103 -36.74 -6.54 -16.33
CA GLY A 103 -36.93 -5.30 -15.58
C GLY A 103 -36.59 -5.39 -14.09
N LYS A 104 -35.91 -6.47 -13.65
CA LYS A 104 -35.61 -6.69 -12.23
C LYS A 104 -34.26 -6.13 -11.79
N ARG A 105 -33.36 -5.82 -12.73
CA ARG A 105 -32.01 -5.32 -12.41
C ARG A 105 -31.66 -4.13 -13.27
N ALA A 106 -30.88 -3.23 -12.67
CA ALA A 106 -30.29 -2.10 -13.35
C ALA A 106 -28.80 -1.95 -13.01
N ALA A 107 -28.04 -1.34 -13.92
CA ALA A 107 -26.68 -0.89 -13.66
C ALA A 107 -26.52 0.54 -14.18
N PHE A 108 -26.06 1.44 -13.32
CA PHE A 108 -25.70 2.81 -13.68
C PHE A 108 -24.19 2.85 -13.88
N VAL A 109 -23.74 3.11 -15.10
CA VAL A 109 -22.33 3.00 -15.48
C VAL A 109 -21.83 4.36 -15.94
N TRP A 110 -20.89 4.93 -15.19
CA TRP A 110 -20.18 6.14 -15.58
C TRP A 110 -18.87 5.78 -16.26
N ALA A 111 -18.71 6.24 -17.50
CA ALA A 111 -17.44 6.18 -18.21
C ALA A 111 -16.60 7.41 -17.86
N LYS A 112 -15.65 7.22 -16.95
CA LYS A 112 -14.71 8.25 -16.50
C LYS A 112 -13.46 8.20 -17.38
N GLN A 113 -13.05 9.35 -17.90
CA GLN A 113 -11.76 9.46 -18.58
C GLN A 113 -10.63 9.59 -17.56
N THR A 114 -9.55 8.85 -17.80
CA THR A 114 -8.30 8.96 -17.05
C THR A 114 -7.20 9.55 -17.94
N ALA A 115 -6.05 9.88 -17.35
CA ALA A 115 -4.84 10.22 -18.10
C ALA A 115 -4.53 9.18 -19.20
N ARG A 116 -3.97 9.63 -20.34
CA ARG A 116 -3.70 8.85 -21.57
C ARG A 116 -4.94 8.34 -22.35
N HIS A 117 -6.11 8.96 -22.21
CA HIS A 117 -7.35 8.58 -22.92
C HIS A 117 -7.88 7.18 -22.59
N LYS A 118 -7.37 6.54 -21.52
CA LYS A 118 -7.94 5.29 -21.01
C LYS A 118 -9.26 5.61 -20.31
N THR A 119 -10.20 4.67 -20.37
CA THR A 119 -11.54 4.84 -19.80
C THR A 119 -11.73 3.88 -18.65
N GLU A 120 -12.07 4.43 -17.49
CA GLU A 120 -12.49 3.68 -16.32
C GLU A 120 -14.02 3.59 -16.31
N LEU A 121 -14.58 2.38 -16.25
CA LEU A 121 -16.02 2.18 -16.11
C LEU A 121 -16.38 1.95 -14.65
N ARG A 122 -17.12 2.90 -14.06
CA ARG A 122 -17.61 2.83 -12.68
C ARG A 122 -19.07 2.43 -12.66
N THR A 123 -19.41 1.34 -11.98
CA THR A 123 -20.75 0.73 -12.01
C THR A 123 -21.41 0.76 -10.64
N LEU A 124 -22.63 1.28 -10.58
CA LEU A 124 -23.56 1.15 -9.45
C LEU A 124 -24.64 0.11 -9.81
N PRO A 125 -24.57 -1.12 -9.29
CA PRO A 125 -25.59 -2.13 -9.53
C PRO A 125 -26.82 -1.90 -8.66
N TYR A 126 -27.99 -2.29 -9.17
CA TYR A 126 -29.26 -2.25 -8.45
C TYR A 126 -30.12 -3.47 -8.81
N GLU A 127 -30.79 -4.03 -7.80
CA GLU A 127 -31.77 -5.11 -7.96
C GLU A 127 -33.07 -4.69 -7.28
N VAL A 128 -34.18 -4.82 -8.00
CA VAL A 128 -35.51 -4.41 -7.56
C VAL A 128 -35.92 -5.20 -6.32
N GLY A 129 -36.32 -4.49 -5.27
CA GLY A 129 -36.67 -5.07 -3.98
C GLY A 129 -35.48 -5.53 -3.13
N ALA A 130 -34.24 -5.30 -3.56
CA ALA A 130 -33.08 -5.60 -2.74
C ALA A 130 -33.09 -4.74 -1.46
N PRO A 131 -32.76 -5.33 -0.30
CA PRO A 131 -32.75 -4.58 0.96
C PRO A 131 -31.63 -3.53 1.04
N ALA A 132 -30.60 -3.64 0.19
CA ALA A 132 -29.43 -2.77 0.20
C ALA A 132 -29.77 -1.31 -0.12
N ARG A 133 -29.35 -0.40 0.77
CA ARG A 133 -29.62 1.04 0.67
C ARG A 133 -28.50 1.82 -0.03
N THR A 134 -27.31 1.23 -0.17
CA THR A 134 -26.11 1.94 -0.64
C THR A 134 -26.28 2.53 -2.03
N THR A 135 -26.85 1.80 -3.00
CA THR A 135 -27.03 2.35 -4.36
C THR A 135 -28.01 3.52 -4.38
N ILE A 136 -29.08 3.45 -3.60
CA ILE A 136 -30.06 4.55 -3.47
C ILE A 136 -29.39 5.79 -2.86
N GLU A 137 -28.60 5.62 -1.81
CA GLU A 137 -27.81 6.70 -1.21
C GLU A 137 -26.85 7.34 -2.22
N ARG A 138 -26.12 6.52 -2.99
CA ARG A 138 -25.16 6.99 -3.99
C ARG A 138 -25.80 7.70 -5.18
N LEU A 139 -26.95 7.22 -5.64
CA LEU A 139 -27.74 7.95 -6.64
C LEU A 139 -28.25 9.29 -6.09
N GLY A 140 -28.57 9.36 -4.79
CA GLY A 140 -28.92 10.60 -4.12
C GLY A 140 -27.82 11.67 -4.17
N GLU A 141 -26.54 11.28 -4.20
CA GLU A 141 -25.40 12.20 -4.34
C GLU A 141 -25.38 12.90 -5.72
N LEU A 142 -26.06 12.33 -6.73
CA LEU A 142 -26.23 12.94 -8.05
C LEU A 142 -27.35 13.99 -8.10
N ALA A 143 -28.09 14.20 -7.01
CA ALA A 143 -29.14 15.19 -6.94
C ALA A 143 -28.55 16.60 -6.83
N PHE A 144 -29.14 17.54 -7.58
CA PHE A 144 -28.85 18.96 -7.49
C PHE A 144 -29.99 19.71 -6.80
N THR A 145 -29.65 20.59 -5.88
CA THR A 145 -30.59 21.56 -5.31
C THR A 145 -30.84 22.71 -6.29
N LEU A 146 -32.00 23.37 -6.16
CA LEU A 146 -32.31 24.55 -6.99
C LEU A 146 -31.27 25.67 -6.84
N GLN A 147 -30.61 25.77 -5.68
CA GLN A 147 -29.53 26.73 -5.45
C GLN A 147 -28.26 26.38 -6.23
N GLU A 148 -27.92 25.09 -6.33
CA GLU A 148 -26.75 24.61 -7.09
C GLU A 148 -26.90 24.78 -8.60
N LEU A 149 -28.14 24.77 -9.11
CA LEU A 149 -28.45 25.02 -10.52
C LEU A 149 -28.46 26.53 -10.88
N GLY A 150 -28.49 27.42 -9.89
CA GLY A 150 -28.43 28.88 -10.12
C GLY A 150 -29.58 29.46 -10.98
N LEU A 151 -29.49 30.76 -11.28
CA LEU A 151 -30.46 31.49 -12.14
C LEU A 151 -30.14 31.38 -13.65
N LEU A 152 -28.96 30.87 -14.02
CA LEU A 152 -28.40 30.91 -15.38
C LEU A 152 -28.41 29.56 -16.13
N GLY A 153 -28.90 28.47 -15.52
CA GLY A 153 -28.90 27.13 -16.13
C GLY A 153 -27.80 26.20 -15.62
N ASP A 154 -27.45 25.17 -16.40
CA ASP A 154 -26.58 24.04 -16.02
C ASP A 154 -25.32 24.43 -15.20
N PRO A 155 -24.99 23.68 -14.13
CA PRO A 155 -23.82 23.96 -13.28
C PRO A 155 -22.51 23.77 -14.05
N PRO A 156 -21.36 24.29 -13.56
CA PRO A 156 -20.07 24.00 -14.18
C PRO A 156 -19.80 22.49 -14.24
N PHE A 157 -19.25 22.00 -15.36
CA PHE A 157 -18.95 20.57 -15.54
C PHE A 157 -18.07 20.00 -14.42
N THR A 158 -17.15 20.80 -13.88
CA THR A 158 -16.32 20.43 -12.72
C THR A 158 -17.13 20.13 -11.46
N HIS A 159 -18.29 20.79 -11.27
CA HIS A 159 -19.20 20.48 -10.19
C HIS A 159 -19.92 19.14 -10.40
N VAL A 160 -20.38 18.89 -11.64
CA VAL A 160 -20.98 17.60 -12.03
C VAL A 160 -19.99 16.46 -11.81
N LEU A 161 -18.74 16.62 -12.26
CA LEU A 161 -17.66 15.68 -12.01
C LEU A 161 -17.42 15.42 -10.53
N ARG A 162 -17.47 16.44 -9.67
CA ARG A 162 -17.30 16.26 -8.22
C ARG A 162 -18.41 15.41 -7.60
N LYS A 163 -19.67 15.62 -8.00
CA LYS A 163 -20.80 14.77 -7.56
C LYS A 163 -20.69 13.35 -8.11
N LEU A 164 -20.30 13.17 -9.38
CA LEU A 164 -20.04 11.85 -9.96
C LEU A 164 -18.93 11.11 -9.23
N ASN A 165 -17.79 11.76 -8.98
CA ASN A 165 -16.71 11.17 -8.20
C ASN A 165 -17.18 10.75 -6.81
N THR A 166 -18.05 11.54 -6.14
CA THR A 166 -18.61 11.22 -4.81
C THR A 166 -19.62 10.06 -4.85
N ALA A 167 -20.49 10.04 -5.87
CA ALA A 167 -21.50 9.01 -6.07
C ALA A 167 -20.86 7.65 -6.43
N PHE A 168 -19.80 7.66 -7.23
CA PHE A 168 -19.08 6.47 -7.70
C PHE A 168 -17.76 6.23 -6.94
N ASP A 169 -17.68 6.69 -5.68
CA ASP A 169 -16.54 6.45 -4.81
C ASP A 169 -16.69 5.11 -4.07
N VAL A 170 -15.88 4.12 -4.46
CA VAL A 170 -15.82 2.82 -3.81
C VAL A 170 -15.23 2.92 -2.41
N GLU A 171 -14.17 3.72 -2.22
CA GLU A 171 -13.50 3.83 -0.92
C GLU A 171 -14.44 4.41 0.14
N ALA A 172 -15.34 5.31 -0.25
CA ALA A 172 -16.39 5.80 0.65
C ALA A 172 -17.40 4.72 1.08
N VAL A 173 -17.71 3.74 0.23
CA VAL A 173 -18.55 2.59 0.60
C VAL A 173 -17.78 1.61 1.48
N THR A 174 -16.55 1.29 1.08
CA THR A 174 -15.61 0.46 1.83
C THR A 174 -15.44 0.94 3.26
N LYS A 175 -15.16 2.23 3.44
CA LYS A 175 -14.95 2.84 4.76
C LYS A 175 -16.20 2.77 5.64
N LYS A 176 -17.39 3.06 5.08
CA LYS A 176 -18.66 2.95 5.83
C LYS A 176 -18.95 1.51 6.25
N PHE A 177 -18.73 0.55 5.35
CA PHE A 177 -18.88 -0.87 5.67
C PHE A 177 -17.91 -1.28 6.78
N PHE A 178 -16.65 -0.86 6.68
CA PHE A 178 -15.61 -1.13 7.67
C PHE A 178 -15.95 -0.60 9.07
N GLU A 179 -16.33 0.67 9.17
CA GLU A 179 -16.71 1.29 10.44
C GLU A 179 -17.83 0.50 11.12
N ARG A 180 -18.80 0.05 10.31
CA ARG A 180 -19.94 -0.74 10.77
C ARG A 180 -19.57 -2.18 11.15
N TYR A 181 -18.76 -2.85 10.33
CA TYR A 181 -18.22 -4.19 10.59
C TYR A 181 -17.52 -4.20 11.93
N ARG A 182 -16.63 -3.22 12.18
CA ARG A 182 -15.85 -3.11 13.41
C ARG A 182 -16.71 -2.95 14.65
N GLU A 183 -17.67 -2.03 14.58
CA GLU A 183 -18.58 -1.77 15.69
C GLU A 183 -19.35 -3.04 16.09
N LEU A 184 -19.85 -3.78 15.11
CA LEU A 184 -20.62 -5.00 15.35
C LEU A 184 -19.73 -6.17 15.77
N PHE A 185 -18.52 -6.29 15.20
CA PHE A 185 -17.55 -7.32 15.56
C PHE A 185 -17.28 -7.32 17.07
N PHE A 186 -16.92 -6.16 17.65
CA PHE A 186 -16.64 -6.07 19.09
C PHE A 186 -17.89 -6.33 19.94
N LYS A 187 -19.06 -5.84 19.52
CA LYS A 187 -20.32 -6.11 20.23
C LYS A 187 -20.72 -7.58 20.23
N VAL A 188 -20.44 -8.30 19.15
CA VAL A 188 -20.69 -9.74 19.06
C VAL A 188 -19.65 -10.50 19.88
N GLU A 189 -18.37 -10.13 19.78
CA GLU A 189 -17.29 -10.71 20.58
C GLU A 189 -17.60 -10.66 22.08
N GLU A 190 -18.11 -9.55 22.61
CA GLU A 190 -18.51 -9.43 24.02
C GLU A 190 -19.67 -10.35 24.41
N GLN A 191 -20.53 -10.71 23.46
CA GLN A 191 -21.73 -11.53 23.68
C GLN A 191 -21.51 -13.03 23.48
N VAL A 192 -20.36 -13.44 22.94
CA VAL A 192 -19.99 -14.86 22.85
C VAL A 192 -19.67 -15.38 24.26
N THR A 193 -20.40 -16.42 24.68
CA THR A 193 -20.19 -17.10 25.97
C THR A 193 -19.53 -18.46 25.75
N GLY A 194 -18.91 -19.02 26.79
CA GLY A 194 -18.22 -20.32 26.74
C GLY A 194 -16.75 -20.28 26.30
N LEU A 195 -16.28 -19.16 25.76
CA LEU A 195 -14.87 -18.91 25.40
C LEU A 195 -14.34 -17.65 26.11
N THR A 196 -13.03 -17.54 26.27
CA THR A 196 -12.36 -16.35 26.86
C THR A 196 -11.10 -15.98 26.07
N GLY A 197 -10.66 -14.73 26.20
CA GLY A 197 -9.43 -14.23 25.57
C GLY A 197 -9.41 -14.47 24.05
N ASP A 198 -8.26 -14.93 23.56
CA ASP A 198 -7.98 -15.12 22.13
C ASP A 198 -8.90 -16.15 21.47
N ALA A 199 -9.29 -17.21 22.19
CA ALA A 199 -10.21 -18.21 21.66
C ALA A 199 -11.57 -17.61 21.29
N ARG A 200 -12.07 -16.66 22.11
CA ARG A 200 -13.34 -15.95 21.84
C ARG A 200 -13.23 -15.07 20.59
N ARG A 201 -12.10 -14.38 20.46
CA ARG A 201 -11.78 -13.55 19.30
C ARG A 201 -11.72 -14.37 18.02
N MET A 202 -10.97 -15.46 18.04
CA MET A 202 -10.81 -16.38 16.91
C MET A 202 -12.14 -16.99 16.48
N PHE A 203 -13.00 -17.40 17.43
CA PHE A 203 -14.34 -17.88 17.13
C PHE A 203 -15.19 -16.81 16.43
N THR A 204 -15.23 -15.59 16.98
CA THR A 204 -16.00 -14.47 16.42
C THR A 204 -15.53 -14.13 15.00
N GLN A 205 -14.21 -14.14 14.79
CA GLN A 205 -13.57 -13.96 13.49
C GLN A 205 -13.99 -15.03 12.47
N LYS A 206 -13.90 -16.31 12.83
CA LYS A 206 -14.33 -17.42 11.96
C LYS A 206 -15.81 -17.30 11.60
N LEU A 207 -16.66 -16.95 12.57
CA LEU A 207 -18.09 -16.75 12.35
C LEU A 207 -18.37 -15.63 11.35
N PHE A 208 -17.77 -14.45 11.52
CA PHE A 208 -17.95 -13.34 10.58
C PHE A 208 -17.47 -13.70 9.18
N ASN A 209 -16.34 -14.40 9.05
CA ASN A 209 -15.83 -14.87 7.75
C ASN A 209 -16.80 -15.84 7.07
N ARG A 210 -17.33 -16.83 7.81
CA ARG A 210 -18.31 -17.79 7.30
C ARG A 210 -19.60 -17.10 6.83
N LEU A 211 -20.13 -16.16 7.62
CA LEU A 211 -21.34 -15.41 7.26
C LEU A 211 -21.13 -14.53 6.04
N MET A 212 -20.00 -13.82 5.99
CA MET A 212 -19.66 -12.96 4.87
C MET A 212 -19.46 -13.76 3.58
N PHE A 213 -18.86 -14.95 3.65
CA PHE A 213 -18.77 -15.84 2.50
C PHE A 213 -20.14 -16.29 2.01
N ILE A 214 -21.09 -16.59 2.91
CA ILE A 214 -22.48 -16.89 2.52
C ILE A 214 -23.09 -15.73 1.75
N VAL A 215 -22.85 -14.49 2.18
CA VAL A 215 -23.38 -13.28 1.51
C VAL A 215 -22.73 -13.06 0.14
N PHE A 216 -21.48 -13.46 -0.07
CA PHE A 216 -20.93 -13.51 -1.43
C PHE A 216 -21.55 -14.65 -2.24
N LEU A 217 -21.72 -15.83 -1.66
CA LEU A 217 -22.23 -17.02 -2.34
C LEU A 217 -23.71 -16.89 -2.73
N GLU A 218 -24.53 -16.23 -1.93
CA GLU A 218 -25.96 -16.01 -2.25
C GLU A 218 -26.12 -15.22 -3.56
N ARG A 219 -25.14 -14.35 -3.92
CA ARG A 219 -25.15 -13.59 -5.18
C ARG A 219 -25.00 -14.47 -6.41
N LYS A 220 -24.46 -15.69 -6.27
CA LYS A 220 -24.48 -16.70 -7.33
C LYS A 220 -25.84 -17.37 -7.51
N GLY A 221 -26.71 -17.27 -6.51
CA GLY A 221 -28.00 -17.96 -6.50
C GLY A 221 -27.89 -19.47 -6.30
N TRP A 222 -26.75 -19.98 -5.82
CA TRP A 222 -26.59 -21.39 -5.44
C TRP A 222 -27.28 -21.72 -4.12
N LEU A 223 -27.46 -20.72 -3.26
CA LEU A 223 -28.15 -20.86 -1.99
C LEU A 223 -29.60 -20.42 -2.16
N LYS A 224 -30.55 -21.32 -1.87
CA LYS A 224 -31.99 -21.03 -1.96
C LYS A 224 -32.75 -21.65 -0.80
N LEU A 225 -33.59 -20.84 -0.17
CA LEU A 225 -34.59 -21.27 0.79
C LEU A 225 -35.93 -20.64 0.40
N ASN A 226 -36.97 -21.45 0.23
CA ASN A 226 -38.31 -20.98 -0.18
C ASN A 226 -38.29 -20.10 -1.46
N SER A 227 -37.42 -20.43 -2.42
CA SER A 227 -37.21 -19.70 -3.68
C SER A 227 -36.73 -18.25 -3.53
N ARG A 228 -36.32 -17.83 -2.33
CA ARG A 228 -35.70 -16.53 -2.07
C ARG A 228 -34.21 -16.55 -2.42
N THR A 229 -33.72 -15.40 -2.90
CA THR A 229 -32.32 -15.17 -3.29
C THR A 229 -31.51 -14.44 -2.22
N ASP A 230 -32.17 -13.78 -1.26
CA ASP A 230 -31.58 -13.24 -0.03
C ASP A 230 -31.49 -14.34 1.03
N TYR A 231 -30.65 -15.34 0.73
CA TYR A 231 -30.64 -16.62 1.44
C TYR A 231 -30.42 -16.48 2.95
N LEU A 232 -29.44 -15.69 3.38
CA LEU A 232 -29.13 -15.55 4.80
C LEU A 232 -30.30 -14.89 5.56
N LYS A 233 -30.96 -13.89 4.95
CA LYS A 233 -32.17 -13.27 5.52
C LYS A 233 -33.35 -14.24 5.52
N ALA A 234 -33.53 -15.02 4.45
CA ALA A 234 -34.58 -16.03 4.38
C ALA A 234 -34.41 -17.10 5.47
N LEU A 235 -33.17 -17.51 5.75
CA LEU A 235 -32.82 -18.45 6.80
C LEU A 235 -33.13 -17.90 8.19
N TRP A 236 -32.80 -16.63 8.44
CA TRP A 236 -33.16 -15.90 9.66
C TRP A 236 -34.68 -15.79 9.86
N ASP A 237 -35.41 -15.36 8.84
CA ASP A 237 -36.86 -15.20 8.92
C ASP A 237 -37.57 -16.55 9.19
N ALA A 238 -37.05 -17.65 8.64
CA ALA A 238 -37.56 -18.99 8.90
C ALA A 238 -37.34 -19.41 10.36
N HIS A 239 -36.15 -19.15 10.89
CA HIS A 239 -35.83 -19.38 12.31
C HIS A 239 -36.75 -18.60 13.25
N CYS A 240 -36.94 -17.30 13.00
CA CYS A 240 -37.82 -16.46 13.84
C CYS A 240 -39.25 -17.00 13.88
N ARG A 241 -39.81 -17.42 12.73
CA ARG A 241 -41.16 -18.01 12.68
C ARG A 241 -41.30 -19.28 13.51
N GLU A 242 -40.27 -20.14 13.52
CA GLU A 242 -40.29 -21.38 14.31
C GLU A 242 -40.12 -21.10 15.81
N ARG A 243 -39.25 -20.15 16.18
CA ARG A 243 -39.04 -19.74 17.57
C ARG A 243 -40.30 -19.11 18.18
N ASP A 244 -41.07 -18.37 17.39
CA ASP A 244 -42.34 -17.80 17.84
C ASP A 244 -43.39 -18.88 18.15
N THR A 245 -43.24 -20.10 17.61
CA THR A 245 -44.12 -21.24 17.91
C THR A 245 -43.56 -22.23 18.94
N ASP A 246 -42.24 -22.25 19.18
CA ASP A 246 -41.58 -23.10 20.17
C ASP A 246 -40.53 -22.34 20.98
N ALA A 247 -40.86 -22.04 22.25
CA ALA A 247 -39.98 -21.32 23.17
C ALA A 247 -38.73 -22.12 23.62
N ALA A 248 -38.66 -23.43 23.33
CA ALA A 248 -37.49 -24.27 23.60
C ALA A 248 -36.51 -24.35 22.41
N ALA A 249 -36.78 -23.63 21.31
CA ALA A 249 -35.92 -23.63 20.13
C ALA A 249 -34.49 -23.17 20.45
N LEU A 250 -33.50 -23.85 19.85
CA LEU A 250 -32.09 -23.48 19.92
C LEU A 250 -31.85 -22.09 19.32
N THR A 251 -30.71 -21.46 19.59
CA THR A 251 -30.35 -20.18 18.94
C THR A 251 -30.16 -20.35 17.43
N PHE A 252 -30.24 -19.27 16.67
CA PHE A 252 -30.04 -19.27 15.22
C PHE A 252 -28.69 -19.89 14.82
N TYR A 253 -27.64 -19.63 15.61
CA TYR A 253 -26.34 -20.25 15.41
C TYR A 253 -26.41 -21.78 15.53
N GLY A 254 -27.06 -22.30 16.58
CA GLY A 254 -27.20 -23.73 16.83
C GLY A 254 -28.15 -24.45 15.88
N ASP A 255 -29.34 -23.87 15.61
CA ASP A 255 -30.40 -24.49 14.81
C ASP A 255 -30.15 -24.40 13.29
N ARG A 256 -29.53 -23.32 12.81
CA ARG A 256 -29.35 -23.08 11.36
C ARG A 256 -27.90 -23.05 10.94
N LEU A 257 -27.09 -22.19 11.54
CA LEU A 257 -25.75 -21.93 11.03
C LEU A 257 -24.83 -23.14 11.17
N LYS A 258 -24.85 -23.88 12.30
CA LYS A 258 -24.08 -25.12 12.44
C LYS A 258 -24.46 -26.16 11.38
N LEU A 259 -25.76 -26.37 11.13
CA LEU A 259 -26.24 -27.28 10.09
C LEU A 259 -25.78 -26.83 8.71
N LEU A 260 -25.89 -25.54 8.41
CA LEU A 260 -25.44 -24.97 7.13
C LEU A 260 -23.94 -25.17 6.93
N PHE A 261 -23.11 -24.78 7.90
CA PHE A 261 -21.66 -24.85 7.80
C PHE A 261 -21.18 -26.30 7.69
N PHE A 262 -21.51 -27.13 8.68
CA PHE A 262 -20.82 -28.40 8.88
C PHE A 262 -21.51 -29.57 8.19
N SER A 263 -22.82 -29.48 7.96
CA SER A 263 -23.59 -30.55 7.30
C SER A 263 -24.01 -30.20 5.88
N GLY A 264 -24.29 -28.92 5.59
CA GLY A 264 -24.67 -28.46 4.25
C GLY A 264 -23.46 -28.27 3.34
N LEU A 265 -22.58 -27.33 3.70
CA LEU A 265 -21.47 -26.90 2.84
C LEU A 265 -20.23 -27.82 2.93
N ASN A 266 -20.09 -28.62 3.99
CA ASN A 266 -18.89 -29.43 4.27
C ASN A 266 -19.08 -30.97 4.21
N ALA A 267 -20.30 -31.50 4.05
CA ALA A 267 -20.49 -32.96 3.95
C ALA A 267 -20.84 -33.40 2.51
N PRO A 268 -20.04 -34.27 1.86
CA PRO A 268 -20.42 -34.87 0.59
C PRO A 268 -21.54 -35.87 0.85
N ASN A 269 -22.61 -35.79 0.05
CA ASN A 269 -23.83 -36.57 0.20
C ASN A 269 -23.60 -38.08 0.00
N GLU A 270 -23.17 -38.79 1.04
CA GLU A 270 -23.27 -40.26 1.09
C GLU A 270 -24.47 -40.65 1.96
N VAL A 271 -25.26 -41.57 1.42
CA VAL A 271 -26.44 -42.15 2.06
C VAL A 271 -26.00 -42.78 3.38
N ASP A 272 -26.69 -42.45 4.48
CA ASP A 272 -26.43 -43.11 5.76
C ASP A 272 -26.72 -44.62 5.64
N VAL A 273 -26.03 -45.44 6.44
CA VAL A 273 -26.06 -46.92 6.43
C VAL A 273 -27.49 -47.47 6.65
N ALA A 274 -28.43 -46.64 7.09
CA ALA A 274 -29.84 -46.95 7.33
C ALA A 274 -30.82 -46.57 6.19
N GLY A 275 -30.36 -46.03 5.06
CA GLY A 275 -31.24 -45.68 3.92
C GLY A 275 -32.18 -44.49 4.16
N ILE A 276 -31.96 -43.70 5.21
CA ILE A 276 -32.68 -42.45 5.49
C ILE A 276 -31.98 -41.33 4.72
N ASN A 277 -32.72 -40.58 3.89
CA ASN A 277 -32.16 -39.46 3.13
C ASN A 277 -31.97 -38.23 4.04
N PRO A 278 -30.74 -37.85 4.42
CA PRO A 278 -30.49 -36.71 5.31
C PRO A 278 -31.00 -35.39 4.71
N ARG A 279 -31.11 -35.31 3.36
CA ARG A 279 -31.68 -34.14 2.66
C ARG A 279 -33.12 -33.84 3.04
N GLY A 280 -33.91 -34.83 3.49
CA GLY A 280 -35.31 -34.58 3.86
C GLY A 280 -35.46 -33.59 5.02
N MET A 281 -34.70 -33.81 6.11
CA MET A 281 -34.74 -32.94 7.30
C MET A 281 -33.77 -31.75 7.21
N LEU A 282 -32.65 -31.88 6.50
CA LEU A 282 -31.76 -30.74 6.26
C LEU A 282 -32.39 -29.73 5.28
N ALA A 283 -33.03 -30.18 4.20
CA ALA A 283 -33.63 -29.25 3.23
C ALA A 283 -34.81 -28.46 3.80
N THR A 284 -35.53 -29.00 4.79
CA THR A 284 -36.56 -28.22 5.50
C THR A 284 -35.95 -27.13 6.37
N LYS A 285 -34.79 -27.40 7.00
CA LYS A 285 -34.13 -26.43 7.89
C LYS A 285 -33.26 -25.39 7.16
N ILE A 286 -32.46 -25.81 6.18
CA ILE A 286 -31.46 -24.95 5.52
C ILE A 286 -31.65 -24.83 4.00
N GLY A 287 -32.63 -25.50 3.40
CA GLY A 287 -32.90 -25.43 1.97
C GLY A 287 -31.91 -26.23 1.11
N GLN A 288 -31.80 -25.85 -0.16
CA GLN A 288 -30.85 -26.47 -1.09
C GLN A 288 -29.54 -25.67 -1.07
N VAL A 289 -28.45 -26.35 -0.71
CA VAL A 289 -27.10 -25.77 -0.63
C VAL A 289 -26.08 -26.71 -1.30
N PRO A 290 -25.03 -26.16 -1.93
CA PRO A 290 -23.99 -26.96 -2.59
C PRO A 290 -22.94 -27.48 -1.59
N TYR A 291 -22.26 -28.57 -1.95
CA TYR A 291 -21.08 -29.04 -1.22
C TYR A 291 -19.82 -28.33 -1.72
N LEU A 292 -19.03 -27.74 -0.81
CA LEU A 292 -17.87 -26.90 -1.12
C LEU A 292 -16.53 -27.42 -0.58
N ASN A 293 -16.46 -28.64 -0.06
CA ASN A 293 -15.22 -29.34 0.33
C ASN A 293 -14.50 -28.89 1.62
N GLY A 294 -15.15 -28.20 2.55
CA GLY A 294 -14.61 -27.96 3.89
C GLY A 294 -13.82 -26.66 4.06
N GLY A 295 -12.52 -26.68 4.34
CA GLY A 295 -11.75 -25.48 4.72
C GLY A 295 -12.47 -24.52 5.69
N LEU A 296 -12.92 -23.34 5.24
CA LEU A 296 -13.60 -22.36 6.12
C LEU A 296 -14.82 -22.96 6.89
N PHE A 297 -15.46 -23.97 6.31
CA PHE A 297 -16.62 -24.65 6.91
C PHE A 297 -16.25 -25.98 7.61
N GLU A 298 -14.97 -26.21 7.89
CA GLU A 298 -14.54 -27.31 8.76
C GLU A 298 -14.93 -27.03 10.22
N GLU A 299 -15.30 -28.09 10.91
CA GLU A 299 -15.79 -28.03 12.29
C GLU A 299 -14.63 -28.22 13.27
N ASP A 300 -14.31 -27.16 14.00
CA ASP A 300 -13.19 -27.15 14.95
C ASP A 300 -13.65 -27.55 16.36
N ASP A 301 -12.71 -27.69 17.29
CA ASP A 301 -13.03 -28.07 18.67
C ASP A 301 -13.92 -27.04 19.39
N ASP A 302 -13.73 -25.74 19.09
CA ASP A 302 -14.58 -24.67 19.61
C ASP A 302 -16.02 -24.76 19.06
N ASP A 303 -16.19 -25.14 17.78
CA ASP A 303 -17.50 -25.30 17.16
C ASP A 303 -18.27 -26.50 17.75
N ARG A 304 -17.55 -27.56 18.14
CA ARG A 304 -18.12 -28.75 18.80
C ARG A 304 -18.45 -28.53 20.27
N ASN A 305 -17.92 -27.48 20.90
CA ASN A 305 -18.15 -27.21 22.31
C ASN A 305 -19.58 -26.72 22.56
N PRO A 306 -20.42 -27.48 23.29
CA PRO A 306 -21.83 -27.13 23.51
C PRO A 306 -22.02 -25.95 24.46
N VAL A 307 -20.98 -25.53 25.18
CA VAL A 307 -21.01 -24.37 26.09
C VAL A 307 -20.88 -23.05 25.32
N VAL A 308 -20.41 -23.10 24.07
CA VAL A 308 -20.28 -21.91 23.23
C VAL A 308 -21.65 -21.50 22.70
N THR A 309 -22.15 -20.37 23.18
CA THR A 309 -23.45 -19.85 22.76
C THR A 309 -23.37 -18.38 22.33
N LEU A 310 -24.25 -18.02 21.39
CA LEU A 310 -24.37 -16.67 20.84
C LEU A 310 -25.86 -16.27 20.79
N PRO A 311 -26.24 -15.10 21.35
CA PRO A 311 -27.62 -14.62 21.32
C PRO A 311 -28.11 -14.27 19.91
N ASP A 312 -29.38 -14.58 19.63
CA ASP A 312 -30.08 -14.23 18.38
C ASP A 312 -30.01 -12.73 18.06
N ALA A 313 -30.19 -11.87 19.07
CA ALA A 313 -30.13 -10.41 18.91
C ALA A 313 -28.78 -9.92 18.36
N ALA A 314 -27.69 -10.65 18.62
CA ALA A 314 -26.37 -10.32 18.07
C ALA A 314 -26.33 -10.58 16.55
N LEU A 315 -26.86 -11.72 16.11
CA LEU A 315 -26.89 -12.13 14.71
C LEU A 315 -27.89 -11.32 13.88
N GLU A 316 -29.04 -10.95 14.44
CA GLU A 316 -30.03 -10.09 13.78
C GLU A 316 -29.40 -8.77 13.30
N ARG A 317 -28.63 -8.12 14.18
CA ARG A 317 -27.95 -6.86 13.89
C ARG A 317 -26.87 -7.01 12.83
N VAL A 318 -26.14 -8.13 12.84
CA VAL A 318 -25.15 -8.43 11.81
C VAL A 318 -25.82 -8.64 10.45
N ILE A 319 -26.97 -9.31 10.40
CA ILE A 319 -27.70 -9.54 9.16
C ILE A 319 -28.25 -8.22 8.61
N ASP A 320 -29.00 -7.47 9.44
CA ASP A 320 -29.76 -6.30 8.97
C ASP A 320 -28.94 -5.01 8.91
N GLU A 321 -28.06 -4.79 9.89
CA GLU A 321 -27.28 -3.56 10.00
C GLU A 321 -25.85 -3.67 9.43
N LEU A 322 -25.46 -4.82 8.86
CA LEU A 322 -24.16 -4.99 8.18
C LEU A 322 -24.28 -5.63 6.80
N PHE A 323 -24.85 -6.82 6.67
CA PHE A 323 -24.84 -7.49 5.37
C PHE A 323 -25.88 -6.94 4.40
N TYR A 324 -27.13 -6.75 4.84
CA TYR A 324 -28.20 -6.29 3.96
C TYR A 324 -28.36 -4.77 3.89
N GLN A 325 -27.52 -4.02 4.59
CA GLN A 325 -27.39 -2.56 4.37
C GLN A 325 -26.53 -2.25 3.12
N PHE A 326 -25.61 -3.15 2.77
CA PHE A 326 -24.61 -2.94 1.72
C PHE A 326 -24.83 -3.84 0.50
N ASN A 327 -24.44 -3.36 -0.67
CA ASN A 327 -24.37 -4.20 -1.86
C ASN A 327 -23.07 -4.97 -1.89
N PHE A 328 -23.14 -6.25 -2.22
CA PHE A 328 -22.00 -7.15 -2.33
C PHE A 328 -21.82 -7.58 -3.78
N THR A 329 -20.56 -7.69 -4.21
CA THR A 329 -20.18 -8.19 -5.51
C THR A 329 -19.16 -9.31 -5.35
N ILE A 330 -19.26 -10.34 -6.18
CA ILE A 330 -18.34 -11.48 -6.14
C ILE A 330 -17.07 -11.23 -6.95
N THR A 331 -17.10 -10.25 -7.86
CA THR A 331 -15.97 -9.87 -8.71
C THR A 331 -15.13 -8.81 -8.03
N GLU A 332 -13.83 -9.06 -7.84
CA GLU A 332 -12.91 -8.00 -7.43
C GLU A 332 -12.79 -6.95 -8.55
N SER A 333 -12.87 -5.67 -8.17
CA SER A 333 -12.71 -4.58 -9.15
C SER A 333 -11.31 -4.62 -9.78
N THR A 334 -11.18 -4.23 -11.05
CA THR A 334 -9.87 -4.02 -11.70
C THR A 334 -9.55 -2.52 -11.76
N PRO A 335 -8.32 -2.10 -12.08
CA PRO A 335 -8.00 -0.67 -12.22
C PRO A 335 -8.84 0.09 -13.25
N LEU A 336 -9.47 -0.61 -14.20
CA LEU A 336 -10.23 -0.01 -15.30
C LEU A 336 -11.74 -0.29 -15.22
N ASP A 337 -12.16 -1.23 -14.37
CA ASP A 337 -13.57 -1.60 -14.20
C ASP A 337 -13.85 -1.75 -12.71
N VAL A 338 -14.62 -0.80 -12.20
CA VAL A 338 -14.82 -0.61 -10.77
C VAL A 338 -16.30 -0.72 -10.46
N GLU A 339 -16.65 -1.64 -9.56
CA GLU A 339 -18.02 -1.79 -9.08
C GLU A 339 -18.13 -1.19 -7.67
N VAL A 340 -19.09 -0.28 -7.49
CA VAL A 340 -19.32 0.43 -6.22
C VAL A 340 -20.15 -0.46 -5.29
N ALA A 341 -19.50 -1.50 -4.79
CA ALA A 341 -20.05 -2.53 -3.93
C ALA A 341 -18.95 -3.10 -3.01
N VAL A 342 -19.34 -3.87 -2.00
CA VAL A 342 -18.46 -4.66 -1.13
C VAL A 342 -17.93 -5.84 -1.94
N ASP A 343 -16.64 -5.83 -2.25
CA ASP A 343 -15.95 -6.87 -3.00
C ASP A 343 -15.03 -7.72 -2.10
N PRO A 344 -14.52 -8.87 -2.57
CA PRO A 344 -13.67 -9.74 -1.76
C PRO A 344 -12.34 -9.12 -1.33
N GLU A 345 -11.84 -8.10 -2.05
CA GLU A 345 -10.61 -7.41 -1.69
C GLU A 345 -10.76 -6.64 -0.37
N MET A 346 -11.94 -6.07 -0.11
CA MET A 346 -12.23 -5.39 1.15
C MET A 346 -11.97 -6.27 2.38
N LEU A 347 -12.04 -7.59 2.25
CA LEU A 347 -11.73 -8.49 3.36
C LEU A 347 -10.31 -8.29 3.86
N GLY A 348 -9.37 -8.12 2.91
CA GLY A 348 -7.99 -7.83 3.23
C GLY A 348 -7.80 -6.48 3.89
N LYS A 349 -8.43 -5.44 3.33
CA LYS A 349 -8.40 -4.08 3.91
C LYS A 349 -8.97 -4.09 5.34
N VAL A 350 -10.15 -4.69 5.55
CA VAL A 350 -10.80 -4.77 6.87
C VAL A 350 -9.90 -5.46 7.88
N PHE A 351 -9.29 -6.58 7.51
CA PHE A 351 -8.38 -7.32 8.37
C PHE A 351 -7.17 -6.49 8.81
N GLU A 352 -6.45 -5.92 7.85
CA GLU A 352 -5.21 -5.16 8.07
C GLU A 352 -5.45 -3.89 8.91
N GLU A 353 -6.67 -3.35 8.88
CA GLU A 353 -7.06 -2.20 9.69
C GLU A 353 -7.53 -2.53 11.11
N LEU A 354 -8.19 -3.68 11.29
CA LEU A 354 -8.96 -3.99 12.49
C LEU A 354 -8.23 -4.91 13.47
N VAL A 355 -7.47 -5.87 12.97
CA VAL A 355 -6.97 -6.99 13.78
C VAL A 355 -5.47 -6.85 14.07
N THR A 356 -4.67 -6.44 13.10
CA THR A 356 -3.19 -6.42 13.26
C THR A 356 -2.66 -5.15 13.93
N GLY A 357 -3.47 -4.09 14.04
CA GLY A 357 -3.04 -2.81 14.60
C GLY A 357 -1.88 -2.21 13.78
N ARG A 358 -2.21 -1.42 12.74
CA ARG A 358 -1.30 -0.88 11.70
C ARG A 358 0.10 -0.38 12.14
N HIS A 359 0.30 0.00 13.41
CA HIS A 359 1.57 0.50 13.92
C HIS A 359 2.50 -0.57 14.50
N GLU A 360 1.98 -1.70 14.97
CA GLU A 360 2.77 -2.74 15.65
C GLU A 360 3.19 -3.86 14.70
N SER A 361 2.30 -4.27 13.78
CA SER A 361 2.60 -5.33 12.80
C SER A 361 3.43 -4.86 11.59
N GLY A 362 3.39 -3.56 11.26
CA GLY A 362 4.05 -3.01 10.08
C GLY A 362 3.47 -3.48 8.73
N SER A 363 2.26 -4.06 8.72
CA SER A 363 1.55 -4.54 7.52
C SER A 363 0.77 -3.41 6.83
N TYR A 364 1.00 -3.19 5.54
CA TYR A 364 0.31 -2.16 4.75
C TYR A 364 -0.30 -2.72 3.46
N TYR A 365 -1.52 -2.29 3.16
CA TYR A 365 -2.19 -2.66 1.92
C TYR A 365 -1.51 -2.04 0.69
N THR A 366 -1.14 -2.84 -0.31
CA THR A 366 -0.56 -2.36 -1.57
C THR A 366 -1.65 -2.00 -2.59
N PRO A 367 -1.65 -0.78 -3.16
CA PRO A 367 -2.62 -0.40 -4.20
C PRO A 367 -2.60 -1.34 -5.42
N LYS A 368 -3.78 -1.67 -5.99
CA LYS A 368 -3.89 -2.58 -7.15
C LYS A 368 -2.97 -2.26 -8.33
N PRO A 369 -2.83 -0.99 -8.78
CA PRO A 369 -1.96 -0.69 -9.91
C PRO A 369 -0.48 -0.99 -9.61
N VAL A 370 -0.06 -0.81 -8.35
CA VAL A 370 1.29 -1.16 -7.88
C VAL A 370 1.48 -2.67 -7.89
N VAL A 371 0.50 -3.43 -7.38
CA VAL A 371 0.51 -4.90 -7.40
C VAL A 371 0.62 -5.42 -8.84
N ALA A 372 -0.25 -4.95 -9.74
CA ALA A 372 -0.25 -5.36 -11.14
C ALA A 372 1.09 -5.04 -11.83
N PHE A 373 1.61 -3.83 -11.63
CA PHE A 373 2.91 -3.42 -12.15
C PHE A 373 4.03 -4.36 -11.68
N MET A 374 4.13 -4.64 -10.37
CA MET A 374 5.16 -5.53 -9.83
C MET A 374 5.07 -6.96 -10.38
N CYS A 375 3.85 -7.50 -10.52
CA CYS A 375 3.64 -8.81 -11.12
C CYS A 375 4.09 -8.84 -12.58
N ARG A 376 3.79 -7.80 -13.36
CA ARG A 376 4.21 -7.67 -14.76
C ARG A 376 5.71 -7.57 -14.93
N GLU A 377 6.39 -6.73 -14.14
CA GLU A 377 7.85 -6.62 -14.17
C GLU A 377 8.52 -7.98 -13.87
N ALA A 378 8.02 -8.71 -12.86
CA ALA A 378 8.52 -10.03 -12.54
C ALA A 378 8.25 -11.06 -13.66
N LEU A 379 7.09 -11.02 -14.30
CA LEU A 379 6.77 -11.90 -15.42
C LEU A 379 7.62 -11.60 -16.67
N LYS A 380 7.90 -10.32 -16.95
CA LYS A 380 8.79 -9.92 -18.05
C LYS A 380 10.19 -10.51 -17.88
N GLY A 381 10.81 -10.33 -16.71
CA GLY A 381 12.14 -10.91 -16.43
C GLY A 381 12.14 -12.44 -16.46
N TYR A 382 11.10 -13.08 -15.93
CA TYR A 382 10.95 -14.54 -15.97
C TYR A 382 10.85 -15.06 -17.42
N LEU A 383 9.98 -14.45 -18.25
CA LEU A 383 9.79 -14.86 -19.64
C LEU A 383 11.06 -14.63 -20.45
N ALA A 384 11.73 -13.48 -20.31
CA ALA A 384 13.00 -13.20 -20.99
C ALA A 384 14.05 -14.30 -20.71
N THR A 385 14.08 -14.82 -19.49
CA THR A 385 14.98 -15.92 -19.09
C THR A 385 14.56 -17.27 -19.68
N LYS A 386 13.26 -17.56 -19.75
CA LYS A 386 12.75 -18.86 -20.19
C LYS A 386 12.66 -19.00 -21.71
N VAL A 387 12.42 -17.90 -22.41
CA VAL A 387 12.29 -17.86 -23.87
C VAL A 387 13.23 -16.80 -24.46
N PRO A 388 14.56 -16.96 -24.33
CA PRO A 388 15.55 -15.97 -24.77
C PRO A 388 15.59 -15.75 -26.29
N ALA A 389 14.86 -16.57 -27.06
CA ALA A 389 14.70 -16.40 -28.51
C ALA A 389 13.66 -15.32 -28.88
N GLU A 390 12.77 -14.95 -27.97
CA GLU A 390 11.80 -13.87 -28.17
C GLU A 390 12.43 -12.51 -27.88
N SER A 391 11.98 -11.46 -28.56
CA SER A 391 12.51 -10.11 -28.31
C SER A 391 11.94 -9.52 -27.03
N HIS A 392 12.76 -8.72 -26.33
CA HIS A 392 12.33 -8.00 -25.12
C HIS A 392 11.12 -7.10 -25.39
N ASP A 393 11.07 -6.43 -26.54
CA ASP A 393 9.95 -5.56 -26.92
C ASP A 393 8.64 -6.34 -27.15
N ALA A 394 8.71 -7.52 -27.77
CA ALA A 394 7.54 -8.36 -27.98
C ALA A 394 7.01 -8.92 -26.65
N LEU A 395 7.91 -9.34 -25.74
CA LEU A 395 7.54 -9.76 -24.40
C LEU A 395 6.96 -8.61 -23.58
N ALA A 396 7.53 -7.41 -23.66
CA ALA A 396 7.02 -6.23 -22.96
C ALA A 396 5.61 -5.88 -23.42
N ARG A 397 5.37 -5.81 -24.75
CA ARG A 397 4.02 -5.56 -25.29
C ARG A 397 3.03 -6.65 -24.88
N PHE A 398 3.46 -7.91 -24.95
CA PHE A 398 2.62 -9.04 -24.53
C PHE A 398 2.21 -8.93 -23.06
N VAL A 399 3.13 -8.56 -22.16
CA VAL A 399 2.85 -8.48 -20.73
C VAL A 399 2.08 -7.20 -20.37
N ASP A 400 2.48 -6.05 -20.88
CA ASP A 400 1.93 -4.76 -20.47
C ASP A 400 0.59 -4.43 -21.15
N GLU A 401 0.43 -4.85 -22.41
CA GLU A 401 -0.76 -4.57 -23.24
C GLU A 401 -1.65 -5.80 -23.45
N HIS A 402 -1.23 -7.00 -23.01
CA HIS A 402 -1.92 -8.26 -23.28
C HIS A 402 -2.06 -8.54 -24.79
N ASP A 403 -1.09 -8.12 -25.58
CA ASP A 403 -1.07 -8.32 -27.03
C ASP A 403 0.02 -9.31 -27.46
N ALA A 404 -0.42 -10.48 -27.90
CA ALA A 404 0.45 -11.55 -28.36
C ALA A 404 0.84 -11.46 -29.84
N GLN A 405 0.45 -10.43 -30.60
CA GLN A 405 0.62 -10.37 -32.06
C GLN A 405 2.07 -10.59 -32.49
N ASP A 406 3.01 -9.90 -31.84
CA ASP A 406 4.42 -9.87 -32.20
C ASP A 406 5.23 -11.08 -31.70
N LEU A 407 4.61 -11.99 -30.95
CA LEU A 407 5.28 -13.21 -30.48
C LEU A 407 5.56 -14.15 -31.64
N HIS A 408 6.82 -14.60 -31.76
CA HIS A 408 7.25 -15.50 -32.83
C HIS A 408 6.83 -16.95 -32.56
N ASN A 409 7.09 -17.46 -31.35
CA ASN A 409 6.78 -18.82 -30.94
C ASN A 409 5.97 -18.84 -29.63
N PRO A 410 4.62 -18.88 -29.70
CA PRO A 410 3.76 -18.74 -28.53
C PRO A 410 3.67 -20.01 -27.66
N GLU A 411 4.02 -21.20 -28.16
CA GLU A 411 3.93 -22.46 -27.42
C GLU A 411 4.93 -22.56 -26.24
N PRO A 412 6.24 -22.25 -26.39
CA PRO A 412 7.16 -22.17 -25.27
C PRO A 412 6.74 -21.14 -24.22
N ILE A 413 6.12 -20.04 -24.63
CA ILE A 413 5.60 -19.01 -23.72
C ILE A 413 4.44 -19.58 -22.92
N LEU A 414 3.49 -20.24 -23.56
CA LEU A 414 2.39 -20.91 -22.85
C LEU A 414 2.90 -21.93 -21.83
N GLU A 415 3.90 -22.74 -22.20
CA GLU A 415 4.48 -23.71 -21.28
C GLU A 415 5.20 -23.03 -20.11
N ALA A 416 5.95 -21.95 -20.37
CA ALA A 416 6.58 -21.15 -19.32
C ALA A 416 5.53 -20.56 -18.36
N LEU A 417 4.41 -20.05 -18.85
CA LEU A 417 3.31 -19.52 -18.05
C LEU A 417 2.60 -20.61 -17.22
N ARG A 418 2.52 -21.85 -17.71
CA ARG A 418 1.94 -22.98 -16.96
C ARG A 418 2.87 -23.50 -15.86
N GLN A 419 4.18 -23.36 -16.04
CA GLN A 419 5.19 -23.90 -15.11
C GLN A 419 5.74 -22.90 -14.07
N VAL A 420 5.48 -21.60 -14.23
CA VAL A 420 6.06 -20.56 -13.35
C VAL A 420 5.64 -20.74 -11.89
N THR A 421 6.57 -20.64 -10.95
CA THR A 421 6.27 -20.75 -9.51
C THR A 421 6.51 -19.42 -8.79
N VAL A 422 5.46 -18.85 -8.22
CA VAL A 422 5.45 -17.53 -7.60
C VAL A 422 5.16 -17.64 -6.11
N CYS A 423 6.03 -17.07 -5.28
CA CYS A 423 5.88 -17.05 -3.83
C CYS A 423 5.73 -15.63 -3.29
N ASP A 424 4.75 -15.44 -2.42
CA ASP A 424 4.71 -14.30 -1.50
C ASP A 424 4.98 -14.78 -0.05
N PRO A 425 6.17 -14.52 0.52
CA PRO A 425 6.55 -14.96 1.86
C PRO A 425 5.94 -14.13 3.00
N ALA A 426 5.16 -13.09 2.70
CA ALA A 426 4.41 -12.29 3.67
C ALA A 426 3.06 -11.89 3.03
N CYS A 427 2.28 -12.89 2.66
CA CYS A 427 1.20 -12.72 1.70
C CYS A 427 0.02 -11.89 2.20
N GLY A 428 -0.08 -11.70 3.52
CA GLY A 428 -1.20 -11.02 4.15
C GLY A 428 -2.52 -11.59 3.64
N SER A 429 -3.40 -10.68 3.23
CA SER A 429 -4.70 -11.01 2.64
C SER A 429 -4.66 -11.54 1.20
N GLY A 430 -3.47 -11.79 0.64
CA GLY A 430 -3.27 -12.42 -0.67
C GLY A 430 -3.24 -11.47 -1.86
N ALA A 431 -2.94 -10.17 -1.67
CA ALA A 431 -2.99 -9.18 -2.75
C ALA A 431 -2.11 -9.56 -3.95
N TYR A 432 -0.86 -9.98 -3.74
CA TYR A 432 0.03 -10.42 -4.82
C TYR A 432 -0.33 -11.79 -5.38
N LEU A 433 -0.92 -12.68 -4.58
CA LEU A 433 -1.40 -13.98 -5.06
C LEU A 433 -2.54 -13.78 -6.08
N LEU A 434 -3.52 -12.93 -5.76
CA LEU A 434 -4.60 -12.58 -6.69
C LEU A 434 -4.09 -11.74 -7.86
N GLY A 435 -3.17 -10.81 -7.62
CA GLY A 435 -2.55 -10.02 -8.68
C GLY A 435 -1.87 -10.90 -9.72
N MET A 436 -1.00 -11.82 -9.28
CA MET A 436 -0.32 -12.77 -10.16
C MET A 436 -1.30 -13.71 -10.87
N LEU A 437 -2.33 -14.20 -10.16
CA LEU A 437 -3.40 -15.01 -10.76
C LEU A 437 -4.08 -14.28 -11.93
N GLN A 438 -4.40 -13.00 -11.74
CA GLN A 438 -5.06 -12.18 -12.77
C GLN A 438 -4.15 -11.95 -13.98
N GLU A 439 -2.88 -11.60 -13.76
CA GLU A 439 -1.92 -11.37 -14.85
C GLU A 439 -1.70 -12.66 -15.66
N LEU A 440 -1.44 -13.80 -15.01
CA LEU A 440 -1.29 -15.09 -15.70
C LEU A 440 -2.55 -15.48 -16.50
N LEU A 441 -3.74 -15.24 -15.94
CA LEU A 441 -5.00 -15.53 -16.61
C LEU A 441 -5.19 -14.65 -17.86
N GLN A 442 -4.88 -13.36 -17.77
CA GLN A 442 -5.01 -12.42 -18.88
C GLN A 442 -3.99 -12.72 -20.00
N LEU A 443 -2.75 -13.06 -19.66
CA LEU A 443 -1.72 -13.45 -20.64
C LEU A 443 -2.10 -14.74 -21.39
N ARG A 444 -2.58 -15.75 -20.67
CA ARG A 444 -3.07 -16.99 -21.30
C ARG A 444 -4.32 -16.74 -22.15
N ALA A 445 -5.21 -15.85 -21.73
CA ALA A 445 -6.36 -15.45 -22.53
C ALA A 445 -5.94 -14.70 -23.80
N ALA A 446 -4.93 -13.84 -23.74
CA ALA A 446 -4.37 -13.14 -24.90
C ALA A 446 -3.78 -14.12 -25.93
N LEU A 447 -3.05 -15.15 -25.47
CA LEU A 447 -2.56 -16.23 -26.34
C LEU A 447 -3.71 -16.97 -27.04
N PHE A 448 -4.81 -17.22 -26.35
CA PHE A 448 -5.99 -17.82 -26.98
C PHE A 448 -6.66 -16.89 -27.99
N VAL A 449 -6.88 -15.62 -27.64
CA VAL A 449 -7.54 -14.66 -28.53
C VAL A 449 -6.73 -14.46 -29.82
N THR A 450 -5.42 -14.22 -29.70
CA THR A 450 -4.58 -13.81 -30.83
C THR A 450 -3.97 -14.99 -31.59
N LYS A 451 -3.56 -16.06 -30.88
CA LYS A 451 -2.86 -17.21 -31.47
C LYS A 451 -3.67 -18.51 -31.45
N GLN A 452 -4.87 -18.52 -30.86
CA GLN A 452 -5.78 -19.68 -30.79
C GLN A 452 -5.19 -20.89 -30.04
N ILE A 453 -4.27 -20.65 -29.10
CA ILE A 453 -3.69 -21.68 -28.22
C ILE A 453 -4.25 -21.59 -26.79
N ASP A 454 -4.23 -22.70 -26.04
CA ASP A 454 -4.83 -22.81 -24.70
C ASP A 454 -6.36 -22.69 -24.66
N ALA A 455 -7.08 -23.49 -25.45
CA ALA A 455 -8.56 -23.47 -25.58
C ALA A 455 -9.37 -23.86 -24.30
N ARG A 456 -8.73 -23.92 -23.13
CA ARG A 456 -9.38 -24.19 -21.83
C ARG A 456 -10.37 -23.10 -21.46
N SER A 457 -11.37 -23.45 -20.67
CA SER A 457 -12.30 -22.47 -20.09
C SER A 457 -11.57 -21.52 -19.13
N VAL A 458 -12.14 -20.34 -18.87
CA VAL A 458 -11.59 -19.38 -17.89
C VAL A 458 -11.46 -20.04 -16.51
N TYR A 459 -12.48 -20.81 -16.11
CA TYR A 459 -12.48 -21.57 -14.87
C TYR A 459 -11.31 -22.57 -14.82
N ASP A 460 -11.12 -23.38 -15.87
CA ASP A 460 -10.05 -24.39 -15.89
C ASP A 460 -8.65 -23.76 -15.89
N ARG A 461 -8.45 -22.64 -16.62
CA ARG A 461 -7.19 -21.90 -16.59
C ARG A 461 -6.92 -21.35 -15.19
N LYS A 462 -7.92 -20.71 -14.58
CA LYS A 462 -7.80 -20.13 -13.24
C LYS A 462 -7.52 -21.20 -12.19
N LEU A 463 -8.22 -22.33 -12.26
CA LEU A 463 -7.98 -23.49 -11.40
C LEU A 463 -6.54 -23.98 -11.57
N GLU A 464 -6.08 -24.23 -12.79
CA GLU A 464 -4.70 -24.66 -13.04
C GLU A 464 -3.67 -23.66 -12.47
N ILE A 465 -3.91 -22.36 -12.60
CA ILE A 465 -3.00 -21.33 -12.06
C ILE A 465 -2.92 -21.40 -10.53
N ILE A 466 -4.05 -21.50 -9.86
CA ILE A 466 -4.10 -21.64 -8.39
C ILE A 466 -3.40 -22.93 -7.94
N GLN A 467 -3.53 -24.00 -8.71
CA GLN A 467 -2.95 -25.30 -8.38
C GLN A 467 -1.42 -25.33 -8.54
N ASN A 468 -0.89 -24.68 -9.58
CA ASN A 468 0.49 -24.90 -10.00
C ASN A 468 1.42 -23.71 -9.76
N ASN A 469 0.88 -22.48 -9.78
CA ASN A 469 1.71 -21.29 -9.95
C ASN A 469 1.83 -20.42 -8.69
N VAL A 470 0.82 -20.33 -7.83
CA VAL A 470 0.82 -19.37 -6.69
C VAL A 470 1.00 -20.05 -5.33
N TYR A 471 1.91 -19.50 -4.52
CA TYR A 471 2.28 -19.98 -3.19
C TYR A 471 2.37 -18.79 -2.24
N GLY A 472 1.88 -18.95 -1.01
CA GLY A 472 1.84 -17.86 -0.04
C GLY A 472 2.17 -18.33 1.37
N VAL A 473 2.82 -17.46 2.15
CA VAL A 473 3.07 -17.69 3.57
C VAL A 473 2.75 -16.41 4.32
N ASP A 474 2.06 -16.54 5.45
CA ASP A 474 1.95 -15.45 6.42
C ASP A 474 2.05 -15.99 7.84
N ILE A 475 2.55 -15.17 8.77
CA ILE A 475 2.63 -15.57 10.18
C ILE A 475 1.26 -15.60 10.84
N ASP A 476 0.29 -14.83 10.33
CA ASP A 476 -1.08 -14.79 10.85
C ASP A 476 -1.98 -15.81 10.13
N PRO A 477 -2.45 -16.87 10.81
CA PRO A 477 -3.38 -17.84 10.24
C PRO A 477 -4.67 -17.21 9.70
N PHE A 478 -5.10 -16.07 10.24
CA PHE A 478 -6.28 -15.36 9.76
C PHE A 478 -6.04 -14.70 8.40
N ALA A 479 -4.86 -14.08 8.19
CA ALA A 479 -4.46 -13.52 6.90
C ALA A 479 -4.46 -14.61 5.82
N VAL A 480 -3.86 -15.76 6.14
CA VAL A 480 -3.84 -16.97 5.30
C VAL A 480 -5.26 -17.41 4.92
N ASN A 481 -6.18 -17.45 5.89
CA ASN A 481 -7.56 -17.84 5.62
C ASN A 481 -8.29 -16.83 4.71
N ILE A 482 -8.03 -15.53 4.84
CA ILE A 482 -8.57 -14.52 3.91
C ILE A 482 -7.97 -14.69 2.50
N ALA A 483 -6.67 -14.92 2.38
CA ALA A 483 -6.04 -15.18 1.10
C ALA A 483 -6.65 -16.40 0.39
N ARG A 484 -6.83 -17.51 1.12
CA ARG A 484 -7.52 -18.71 0.63
C ARG A 484 -8.96 -18.41 0.22
N LEU A 485 -9.69 -17.63 1.03
CA LEU A 485 -11.08 -17.24 0.75
C LEU A 485 -11.21 -16.42 -0.54
N ARG A 486 -10.31 -15.45 -0.76
CA ARG A 486 -10.31 -14.62 -1.96
C ARG A 486 -9.96 -15.43 -3.21
N LEU A 487 -8.98 -16.33 -3.12
CA LEU A 487 -8.65 -17.28 -4.19
C LEU A 487 -9.88 -18.14 -4.54
N TRP A 488 -10.61 -18.65 -3.55
CA TRP A 488 -11.84 -19.39 -3.77
C TRP A 488 -12.95 -18.57 -4.41
N LEU A 489 -13.23 -17.36 -3.90
CA LEU A 489 -14.24 -16.47 -4.49
C LEU A 489 -13.90 -16.16 -5.94
N SER A 490 -12.62 -15.98 -6.26
CA SER A 490 -12.16 -15.77 -7.64
C SER A 490 -12.51 -16.93 -8.58
N LEU A 491 -12.50 -18.18 -8.10
CA LEU A 491 -12.90 -19.37 -8.89
C LEU A 491 -14.42 -19.44 -9.04
N VAL A 492 -15.15 -19.21 -7.95
CA VAL A 492 -16.61 -19.24 -7.91
C VAL A 492 -17.20 -18.30 -8.95
N VAL A 493 -16.62 -17.11 -9.14
CA VAL A 493 -17.05 -16.10 -10.13
C VAL A 493 -17.18 -16.66 -11.54
N ASP A 494 -16.30 -17.54 -11.99
CA ASP A 494 -16.31 -18.00 -13.39
C ASP A 494 -17.13 -19.27 -13.62
N TYR A 495 -17.68 -19.86 -12.56
CA TYR A 495 -18.54 -21.03 -12.68
C TYR A 495 -19.98 -20.61 -12.99
N SER A 496 -20.53 -21.16 -14.09
CA SER A 496 -21.86 -20.82 -14.61
C SER A 496 -22.97 -21.79 -14.21
N ASP A 497 -22.65 -23.03 -13.82
CA ASP A 497 -23.69 -24.03 -13.56
C ASP A 497 -24.30 -23.87 -12.16
N SER A 498 -25.49 -24.44 -12.00
CA SER A 498 -26.27 -24.35 -10.76
C SER A 498 -25.74 -25.24 -9.63
N ASN A 499 -24.85 -26.19 -9.93
CA ASN A 499 -24.23 -27.07 -8.95
C ASN A 499 -22.70 -27.00 -9.10
N PRO A 500 -21.99 -26.24 -8.25
CA PRO A 500 -20.55 -26.08 -8.35
C PRO A 500 -19.78 -27.39 -8.10
N PRO A 501 -18.64 -27.60 -8.76
CA PRO A 501 -17.69 -28.61 -8.34
C PRO A 501 -17.18 -28.26 -6.94
N PRO A 502 -16.76 -29.25 -6.15
CA PRO A 502 -16.22 -28.95 -4.84
C PRO A 502 -14.91 -28.17 -4.98
N LEU A 503 -14.68 -27.22 -4.08
CA LEU A 503 -13.54 -26.31 -4.19
C LEU A 503 -12.22 -27.04 -3.94
N PRO A 504 -11.11 -26.61 -4.58
CA PRO A 504 -9.80 -27.19 -4.33
C PRO A 504 -9.37 -26.91 -2.88
N ASN A 505 -8.73 -27.90 -2.25
CA ASN A 505 -8.11 -27.69 -0.96
C ASN A 505 -6.86 -26.83 -1.14
N LEU A 506 -6.72 -25.73 -0.41
CA LEU A 506 -5.57 -24.81 -0.55
C LEU A 506 -4.51 -24.99 0.54
N ASP A 507 -4.69 -25.98 1.43
CA ASP A 507 -3.61 -26.44 2.30
C ASP A 507 -2.41 -26.86 1.44
N TYR A 508 -1.21 -26.66 1.97
CA TYR A 508 0.08 -26.93 1.35
C TYR A 508 0.43 -25.99 0.17
N LYS A 509 -0.38 -24.96 -0.10
CA LYS A 509 -0.08 -23.88 -1.05
C LYS A 509 0.02 -22.53 -0.36
N ILE A 510 -0.97 -22.22 0.46
CA ILE A 510 -0.98 -21.02 1.29
C ILE A 510 -0.87 -21.48 2.74
N GLU A 511 0.25 -21.20 3.40
CA GLU A 511 0.59 -21.76 4.72
C GLU A 511 0.75 -20.69 5.80
N ALA A 512 0.47 -21.08 7.04
CA ALA A 512 0.68 -20.21 8.20
C ALA A 512 2.02 -20.56 8.89
N GLY A 513 2.84 -19.55 9.15
CA GLY A 513 4.09 -19.72 9.90
C GLY A 513 5.10 -18.59 9.68
N ASP A 514 6.10 -18.52 10.56
CA ASP A 514 7.21 -17.58 10.42
C ASP A 514 8.08 -17.99 9.22
N SER A 515 7.95 -17.20 8.16
CA SER A 515 8.62 -17.39 6.88
C SER A 515 10.10 -16.96 6.91
N LEU A 516 10.49 -16.20 7.94
CA LEU A 516 11.77 -15.52 8.03
C LEU A 516 12.78 -16.26 8.92
N LEU A 517 12.35 -16.89 10.01
CA LEU A 517 13.26 -17.57 10.96
C LEU A 517 13.61 -19.01 10.59
N ALA A 518 13.00 -19.54 9.52
CA ALA A 518 13.31 -20.85 8.99
C ALA A 518 14.80 -20.99 8.60
N PRO A 519 15.37 -22.21 8.55
CA PRO A 519 16.68 -22.43 7.95
C PRO A 519 16.73 -22.01 6.47
N ASP A 520 17.94 -21.84 5.93
CA ASP A 520 18.12 -21.59 4.50
C ASP A 520 17.75 -22.86 3.70
N PRO A 521 16.69 -22.81 2.88
CA PRO A 521 16.23 -23.99 2.15
C PRO A 521 17.18 -24.42 1.04
N SER A 522 18.17 -23.61 0.67
CA SER A 522 19.18 -23.97 -0.34
C SER A 522 20.31 -24.86 0.20
N ALA A 523 20.46 -24.97 1.52
CA ALA A 523 21.61 -25.62 2.15
C ALA A 523 21.48 -27.14 2.36
N THR A 524 20.28 -27.72 2.27
CA THR A 524 20.04 -29.16 2.55
C THR A 524 19.93 -29.97 1.26
N GLN A 525 20.53 -31.15 1.22
CA GLN A 525 20.47 -32.06 0.06
C GLN A 525 19.13 -32.82 -0.01
N LEU A 526 18.06 -32.16 -0.43
CA LEU A 526 16.78 -32.80 -0.76
C LEU A 526 16.91 -33.94 -1.80
N SER A 527 18.00 -33.94 -2.59
CA SER A 527 18.33 -35.01 -3.54
C SER A 527 18.43 -36.41 -2.91
N LEU A 528 18.76 -36.50 -1.62
CA LEU A 528 18.82 -37.78 -0.89
C LEU A 528 17.42 -38.37 -0.62
N PHE A 529 16.37 -37.56 -0.72
CA PHE A 529 14.98 -37.93 -0.42
C PHE A 529 14.07 -37.79 -1.64
N ARG A 530 14.64 -37.86 -2.86
CA ARG A 530 13.92 -37.63 -4.12
C ARG A 530 12.61 -38.44 -4.20
N GLN A 531 12.62 -39.71 -3.82
CA GLN A 531 11.44 -40.58 -3.91
C GLN A 531 10.33 -40.17 -2.93
N ASP A 532 10.70 -39.80 -1.69
CA ASP A 532 9.73 -39.33 -0.69
C ASP A 532 9.13 -37.99 -1.11
N VAL A 533 9.95 -37.07 -1.65
CA VAL A 533 9.45 -35.78 -2.12
C VAL A 533 8.59 -35.91 -3.38
N GLU A 534 8.94 -36.79 -4.32
CA GLU A 534 8.09 -37.11 -5.48
C GLU A 534 6.74 -37.69 -5.04
N THR A 535 6.76 -38.56 -4.04
CA THR A 535 5.54 -39.13 -3.45
C THR A 535 4.71 -38.05 -2.75
N LEU A 536 5.35 -37.17 -1.96
CA LEU A 536 4.71 -36.03 -1.31
C LEU A 536 4.04 -35.12 -2.32
N PHE A 537 4.73 -34.80 -3.41
CA PHE A 537 4.20 -33.94 -4.47
C PHE A 537 2.94 -34.55 -5.10
N ARG A 538 2.98 -35.83 -5.47
CA ARG A 538 1.81 -36.54 -6.01
C ARG A 538 0.65 -36.56 -5.02
N LEU A 539 0.92 -36.83 -3.74
CA LEU A 539 -0.11 -36.85 -2.70
C LEU A 539 -0.73 -35.46 -2.46
N LYS A 540 0.08 -34.38 -2.54
CA LYS A 540 -0.44 -33.00 -2.48
C LYS A 540 -1.33 -32.70 -3.68
N GLU A 541 -0.95 -33.08 -4.91
CA GLU A 541 -1.79 -32.92 -6.11
C GLU A 541 -3.10 -33.70 -6.01
N GLU A 542 -3.06 -34.93 -5.51
CA GLU A 542 -4.26 -35.75 -5.25
C GLU A 542 -5.14 -35.11 -4.17
N PHE A 543 -4.54 -34.67 -3.05
CA PHE A 543 -5.24 -34.00 -1.96
C PHE A 543 -5.96 -32.73 -2.42
N LEU A 544 -5.33 -31.94 -3.29
CA LEU A 544 -5.88 -30.70 -3.85
C LEU A 544 -7.27 -30.89 -4.49
N ARG A 545 -7.51 -32.07 -5.06
CA ARG A 545 -8.76 -32.46 -5.75
C ARG A 545 -9.60 -33.45 -4.94
N ALA A 546 -9.10 -33.92 -3.80
CA ALA A 546 -9.77 -34.94 -3.00
C ALA A 546 -10.94 -34.34 -2.19
N HIS A 547 -11.96 -35.19 -1.97
CA HIS A 547 -13.19 -34.84 -1.25
C HIS A 547 -13.54 -35.92 -0.21
N GLY A 548 -14.34 -35.57 0.79
CA GLY A 548 -14.91 -36.53 1.74
C GLY A 548 -13.89 -37.43 2.45
N ALA A 549 -14.11 -38.74 2.38
CA ALA A 549 -13.23 -39.73 3.01
C ALA A 549 -11.83 -39.78 2.38
N GLU A 550 -11.74 -39.63 1.05
CA GLU A 550 -10.45 -39.60 0.35
C GLU A 550 -9.63 -38.39 0.79
N LYS A 551 -10.25 -37.20 0.93
CA LYS A 551 -9.57 -36.01 1.45
C LYS A 551 -8.91 -36.29 2.81
N ARG A 552 -9.63 -36.91 3.74
CA ARG A 552 -9.10 -37.25 5.07
C ARG A 552 -7.94 -38.25 5.00
N ALA A 553 -8.07 -39.27 4.16
CA ALA A 553 -7.00 -40.26 3.95
C ALA A 553 -5.75 -39.61 3.36
N ARG A 554 -5.87 -38.85 2.27
CA ARG A 554 -4.74 -38.16 1.64
C ARG A 554 -4.11 -37.13 2.57
N LYS A 555 -4.90 -36.41 3.36
CA LYS A 555 -4.37 -35.48 4.37
C LYS A 555 -3.48 -36.21 5.37
N ALA A 556 -3.95 -37.33 5.92
CA ALA A 556 -3.18 -38.13 6.86
C ALA A 556 -1.87 -38.69 6.24
N GLU A 557 -1.92 -39.13 4.97
CA GLU A 557 -0.73 -39.57 4.23
C GLU A 557 0.28 -38.45 4.01
N VAL A 558 -0.19 -37.27 3.58
CA VAL A 558 0.65 -36.07 3.40
C VAL A 558 1.28 -35.66 4.73
N ASP A 559 0.51 -35.56 5.80
CA ASP A 559 1.01 -35.13 7.11
C ASP A 559 2.00 -36.13 7.72
N ALA A 560 1.77 -37.44 7.54
CA ALA A 560 2.72 -38.47 7.95
C ALA A 560 4.05 -38.35 7.19
N LEU A 561 3.99 -38.15 5.88
CA LEU A 561 5.19 -38.03 5.05
C LEU A 561 5.94 -36.71 5.31
N ARG A 562 5.22 -35.59 5.51
CA ARG A 562 5.80 -34.32 5.97
C ARG A 562 6.55 -34.49 7.29
N LYS A 563 5.95 -35.18 8.27
CA LYS A 563 6.58 -35.47 9.56
C LYS A 563 7.86 -36.30 9.41
N ASN A 564 7.85 -37.30 8.52
CA ASN A 564 9.02 -38.12 8.24
C ASN A 564 10.14 -37.28 7.59
N ILE A 565 9.83 -36.48 6.57
CA ILE A 565 10.81 -35.60 5.91
C ILE A 565 11.36 -34.58 6.91
N ALA A 566 10.50 -33.92 7.69
CA ALA A 566 10.90 -32.94 8.70
C ALA A 566 11.87 -33.53 9.75
N ALA A 567 11.59 -34.75 10.24
CA ALA A 567 12.48 -35.44 11.17
C ALA A 567 13.88 -35.73 10.60
N MET A 568 14.01 -35.77 9.27
CA MET A 568 15.26 -36.08 8.56
C MET A 568 15.99 -34.84 8.04
N THR A 569 15.29 -33.75 7.72
CA THR A 569 15.89 -32.50 7.21
C THR A 569 16.26 -31.54 8.33
N ASN A 570 15.35 -31.30 9.28
CA ASN A 570 15.49 -30.29 10.32
C ASN A 570 15.03 -30.87 11.67
N ALA A 571 15.95 -31.42 12.45
CA ALA A 571 15.65 -31.82 13.82
C ALA A 571 15.33 -30.58 14.67
N HIS A 572 14.03 -30.37 14.94
CA HIS A 572 13.47 -29.35 15.83
C HIS A 572 13.56 -27.89 15.33
N LEU A 573 12.60 -27.51 14.47
CA LEU A 573 12.22 -26.10 14.33
C LEU A 573 11.44 -25.66 15.57
N GLY A 574 11.59 -24.39 15.96
CA GLY A 574 10.78 -23.81 17.03
C GLY A 574 9.29 -23.77 16.64
N ASP A 575 8.41 -23.80 17.64
CA ASP A 575 6.96 -23.72 17.41
C ASP A 575 6.61 -22.48 16.55
N GLY A 576 5.81 -22.69 15.51
CA GLY A 576 5.33 -21.63 14.62
C GLY A 576 6.27 -21.24 13.46
N VAL A 577 7.45 -21.85 13.33
CA VAL A 577 8.37 -21.61 12.19
C VAL A 577 8.01 -22.48 10.99
N LEU A 578 7.98 -21.89 9.79
CA LEU A 578 7.69 -22.62 8.55
C LEU A 578 8.92 -23.42 8.06
N ASP A 579 8.76 -24.73 7.79
CA ASP A 579 9.80 -25.51 7.12
C ASP A 579 9.67 -25.43 5.58
N TRP A 580 10.33 -24.46 4.96
CA TRP A 580 10.33 -24.28 3.50
C TRP A 580 10.63 -25.58 2.70
N GLN A 581 11.52 -26.43 3.21
CA GLN A 581 11.97 -27.63 2.51
C GLN A 581 10.96 -28.78 2.59
N VAL A 582 10.08 -28.76 3.59
CA VAL A 582 8.99 -29.73 3.74
C VAL A 582 7.72 -29.19 3.09
N GLU A 583 7.38 -27.93 3.38
CA GLU A 583 6.14 -27.30 2.93
C GLU A 583 6.10 -27.09 1.42
N PHE A 584 7.24 -26.77 0.79
CA PHE A 584 7.33 -26.55 -0.66
C PHE A 584 8.45 -27.38 -1.28
N ALA A 585 8.61 -28.61 -0.80
CA ALA A 585 9.63 -29.56 -1.24
C ALA A 585 9.68 -29.71 -2.77
N GLU A 586 8.52 -29.70 -3.44
CA GLU A 586 8.40 -29.81 -4.89
C GLU A 586 9.05 -28.65 -5.67
N VAL A 587 9.08 -27.46 -5.06
CA VAL A 587 9.70 -26.26 -5.64
C VAL A 587 11.21 -26.32 -5.45
N PHE A 588 11.67 -26.68 -4.24
CA PHE A 588 13.09 -26.74 -3.92
C PHE A 588 13.81 -27.91 -4.60
N MET A 589 13.11 -29.01 -4.89
CA MET A 589 13.62 -30.05 -5.80
C MET A 589 13.97 -29.52 -7.19
N ARG A 590 13.31 -28.45 -7.64
CA ARG A 590 13.54 -27.77 -8.93
C ARG A 590 14.43 -26.52 -8.79
N GLY A 591 15.09 -26.35 -7.65
CA GLY A 591 16.07 -25.32 -7.38
C GLY A 591 15.53 -24.03 -6.74
N GLY A 592 14.24 -23.97 -6.38
CA GLY A 592 13.60 -22.79 -5.78
C GLY A 592 12.52 -22.16 -6.67
N PHE A 593 11.94 -21.07 -6.19
CA PHE A 593 10.86 -20.33 -6.87
C PHE A 593 11.37 -19.55 -8.08
N ASP A 594 10.50 -19.35 -9.08
CA ASP A 594 10.75 -18.46 -10.21
C ASP A 594 10.64 -17.00 -9.84
N ILE A 595 9.64 -16.67 -9.05
CA ILE A 595 9.32 -15.29 -8.70
C ILE A 595 9.06 -15.25 -7.19
N VAL A 596 9.67 -14.27 -6.52
CA VAL A 596 9.34 -13.90 -5.15
C VAL A 596 8.89 -12.45 -5.16
N VAL A 597 7.61 -12.23 -4.84
CA VAL A 597 6.95 -10.91 -4.89
C VAL A 597 6.24 -10.66 -3.57
N ALA A 598 6.44 -9.48 -2.96
CA ALA A 598 5.85 -9.18 -1.65
C ALA A 598 5.83 -7.68 -1.31
N ASN A 599 4.99 -7.35 -0.34
CA ASN A 599 5.14 -6.18 0.52
C ASN A 599 5.54 -6.64 1.93
N PRO A 600 6.85 -6.81 2.23
CA PRO A 600 7.29 -7.31 3.53
C PRO A 600 6.92 -6.37 4.69
N PRO A 601 6.83 -6.84 5.94
CA PRO A 601 6.43 -6.02 7.09
C PRO A 601 7.48 -4.97 7.49
N TYR A 602 7.05 -3.71 7.70
CA TYR A 602 7.92 -2.57 8.00
C TYR A 602 8.10 -2.35 9.52
N VAL A 603 8.62 -3.37 10.21
CA VAL A 603 8.84 -3.33 11.66
C VAL A 603 10.22 -2.76 11.98
N ARG A 604 10.26 -1.76 12.87
CA ARG A 604 11.50 -1.09 13.28
C ARG A 604 12.39 -1.99 14.13
N GLN A 605 13.71 -1.82 14.00
CA GLN A 605 14.73 -2.62 14.69
C GLN A 605 14.54 -2.74 16.22
N GLU A 606 13.95 -1.74 16.89
CA GLU A 606 13.71 -1.77 18.35
C GLU A 606 12.70 -2.85 18.74
N LEU A 607 11.69 -3.09 17.88
CA LEU A 607 10.56 -4.00 18.14
C LEU A 607 10.90 -5.47 17.83
N ILE A 608 12.05 -5.73 17.19
CA ILE A 608 12.48 -7.09 16.81
C ILE A 608 13.68 -7.57 17.62
N SER A 609 13.92 -6.97 18.79
CA SER A 609 15.11 -7.25 19.62
C SER A 609 15.24 -8.73 19.98
N ASP A 610 14.13 -9.41 20.25
CA ASP A 610 14.10 -10.84 20.61
C ASP A 610 14.42 -11.76 19.42
N LEU A 611 14.18 -11.30 18.18
CA LEU A 611 14.43 -12.07 16.96
C LEU A 611 15.90 -11.99 16.50
N LYS A 612 16.65 -10.98 16.95
CA LYS A 612 18.02 -10.69 16.47
C LYS A 612 18.98 -11.89 16.53
N PRO A 613 19.02 -12.72 17.60
CA PRO A 613 19.89 -13.89 17.64
C PRO A 613 19.59 -14.90 16.52
N ALA A 614 18.30 -15.17 16.26
CA ALA A 614 17.87 -16.08 15.21
C ALA A 614 18.15 -15.48 13.82
N LEU A 615 17.83 -14.20 13.60
CA LEU A 615 18.11 -13.49 12.34
C LEU A 615 19.61 -13.49 11.99
N LYS A 616 20.49 -13.31 12.98
CA LYS A 616 21.93 -13.37 12.78
C LYS A 616 22.41 -14.75 12.33
N LYS A 617 21.79 -15.82 12.87
CA LYS A 617 22.11 -17.21 12.52
C LYS A 617 21.64 -17.54 11.09
N VAL A 618 20.44 -17.11 10.72
CA VAL A 618 19.83 -17.41 9.41
C VAL A 618 20.43 -16.54 8.29
N TYR A 619 20.76 -15.28 8.57
CA TYR A 619 21.22 -14.30 7.56
C TYR A 619 22.57 -13.67 7.91
N PRO A 620 23.66 -14.44 8.11
CA PRO A 620 24.93 -13.90 8.57
C PRO A 620 25.53 -12.86 7.61
N GLU A 621 25.30 -12.97 6.30
CA GLU A 621 25.81 -12.04 5.28
C GLU A 621 25.02 -10.72 5.19
N VAL A 622 23.77 -10.70 5.67
CA VAL A 622 22.86 -9.54 5.60
C VAL A 622 22.74 -8.84 6.96
N TYR A 623 22.94 -9.58 8.06
CA TYR A 623 22.62 -9.13 9.41
C TYR A 623 23.30 -7.82 9.82
N SER A 624 22.50 -6.96 10.44
CA SER A 624 22.94 -5.77 11.16
C SER A 624 22.02 -5.53 12.37
N GLY A 625 22.61 -5.26 13.54
CA GLY A 625 21.86 -5.12 14.79
C GLY A 625 20.88 -3.93 14.82
N THR A 626 20.95 -3.03 13.83
CA THR A 626 20.11 -1.85 13.67
C THR A 626 19.29 -1.86 12.38
N ALA A 627 19.25 -2.99 11.66
CA ALA A 627 18.40 -3.14 10.48
C ALA A 627 16.94 -3.42 10.85
N ASP A 628 16.02 -2.82 10.11
CA ASP A 628 14.58 -3.08 10.18
C ASP A 628 14.22 -4.45 9.59
N LEU A 629 13.08 -5.02 9.99
CA LEU A 629 12.71 -6.41 9.70
C LEU A 629 12.68 -6.75 8.20
N TYR A 630 12.14 -5.85 7.38
CA TYR A 630 12.02 -6.05 5.93
C TYR A 630 13.38 -6.25 5.22
N CYS A 631 14.51 -5.81 5.81
CA CYS A 631 15.83 -6.03 5.23
C CYS A 631 16.18 -7.53 5.16
N TYR A 632 15.72 -8.31 6.12
CA TYR A 632 15.95 -9.75 6.17
C TYR A 632 15.09 -10.52 5.16
N PHE A 633 13.92 -9.97 4.79
CA PHE A 633 13.09 -10.54 3.73
C PHE A 633 13.77 -10.51 2.36
N TYR A 634 14.63 -9.53 2.07
CA TYR A 634 15.48 -9.56 0.87
C TYR A 634 16.45 -10.74 0.88
N GLY A 635 17.08 -11.01 2.04
CA GLY A 635 17.93 -12.19 2.23
C GLY A 635 17.14 -13.48 2.00
N ARG A 636 15.95 -13.58 2.60
CA ARG A 636 15.03 -14.71 2.40
C ARG A 636 14.66 -14.88 0.93
N ALA A 637 14.24 -13.82 0.25
CA ALA A 637 13.82 -13.90 -1.15
C ALA A 637 14.92 -14.46 -2.04
N VAL A 638 16.17 -14.01 -1.87
CA VAL A 638 17.31 -14.56 -2.62
C VAL A 638 17.57 -16.03 -2.27
N GLN A 639 17.37 -16.48 -1.02
CA GLN A 639 17.46 -17.90 -0.65
C GLN A 639 16.35 -18.75 -1.29
N LEU A 640 15.13 -18.21 -1.39
CA LEU A 640 13.96 -18.88 -1.96
C LEU A 640 14.01 -19.00 -3.50
N LEU A 641 14.62 -18.03 -4.17
CA LEU A 641 14.69 -17.98 -5.64
C LEU A 641 15.62 -19.05 -6.21
N ARG A 642 15.26 -19.58 -7.39
CA ARG A 642 16.21 -20.32 -8.24
C ARG A 642 17.12 -19.38 -9.02
N SER A 643 18.18 -19.91 -9.63
CA SER A 643 19.03 -19.12 -10.55
C SER A 643 18.20 -18.60 -11.72
N GLY A 644 18.36 -17.31 -12.06
CA GLY A 644 17.56 -16.59 -13.04
C GLY A 644 16.17 -16.15 -12.54
N GLY A 645 15.81 -16.45 -11.29
CA GLY A 645 14.51 -16.08 -10.72
C GLY A 645 14.39 -14.59 -10.37
N MET A 646 13.16 -14.08 -10.35
CA MET A 646 12.84 -12.66 -10.18
C MET A 646 12.42 -12.31 -8.76
N LEU A 647 13.00 -11.26 -8.20
CA LEU A 647 12.62 -10.62 -6.95
C LEU A 647 11.91 -9.30 -7.28
N ALA A 648 10.69 -9.10 -6.75
CA ALA A 648 9.95 -7.85 -6.90
C ALA A 648 9.31 -7.42 -5.58
N PHE A 649 9.91 -6.49 -4.85
CA PHE A 649 9.44 -6.04 -3.54
C PHE A 649 9.04 -4.57 -3.54
N ILE A 650 8.03 -4.20 -2.74
CA ILE A 650 7.81 -2.82 -2.31
C ILE A 650 8.25 -2.67 -0.85
N SER A 651 9.23 -1.81 -0.58
CA SER A 651 9.77 -1.62 0.76
C SER A 651 10.33 -0.22 0.99
N PRO A 652 10.67 0.18 2.23
CA PRO A 652 11.29 1.47 2.48
C PRO A 652 12.70 1.59 1.88
N ASN A 653 13.00 2.71 1.22
CA ASN A 653 14.29 2.97 0.54
C ASN A 653 15.50 3.24 1.46
N LYS A 654 15.29 3.32 2.78
CA LYS A 654 16.32 3.75 3.75
C LYS A 654 17.62 2.95 3.66
N TRP A 655 17.52 1.63 3.45
CA TRP A 655 18.66 0.72 3.39
C TRP A 655 19.64 1.01 2.24
N PHE A 656 19.29 1.88 1.29
CA PHE A 656 20.23 2.34 0.25
C PHE A 656 21.32 3.28 0.78
N ARG A 657 20.99 4.13 1.77
CA ARG A 657 21.83 5.29 2.13
C ARG A 657 22.41 5.21 3.55
N VAL A 658 21.91 4.29 4.36
CA VAL A 658 22.30 4.12 5.77
C VAL A 658 23.28 2.98 5.97
N ASP A 659 24.15 3.11 6.97
CA ASP A 659 25.22 2.14 7.24
C ASP A 659 24.70 0.73 7.55
N TYR A 660 23.55 0.59 8.22
CA TYR A 660 22.98 -0.72 8.52
C TYR A 660 22.65 -1.54 7.27
N GLY A 661 22.41 -0.87 6.13
CA GLY A 661 22.10 -1.50 4.85
C GLY A 661 23.33 -1.95 4.06
N ALA A 662 24.55 -1.67 4.51
CA ALA A 662 25.78 -1.97 3.76
C ALA A 662 25.93 -3.47 3.44
N ASN A 663 25.65 -4.33 4.43
CA ASN A 663 25.68 -5.79 4.26
C ASN A 663 24.64 -6.26 3.23
N LEU A 664 23.41 -5.73 3.32
CA LEU A 664 22.35 -6.03 2.37
C LEU A 664 22.71 -5.58 0.94
N ARG A 665 23.22 -4.35 0.76
CA ARG A 665 23.68 -3.84 -0.54
C ARG A 665 24.75 -4.72 -1.15
N LYS A 666 25.75 -5.13 -0.35
CA LYS A 666 26.82 -6.04 -0.79
C LYS A 666 26.26 -7.42 -1.18
N TYR A 667 25.34 -7.95 -0.39
CA TYR A 667 24.70 -9.23 -0.66
C TYR A 667 23.91 -9.21 -1.97
N ILE A 668 23.05 -8.20 -2.16
CA ILE A 668 22.25 -8.01 -3.37
C ILE A 668 23.14 -7.82 -4.61
N ALA A 669 24.12 -6.90 -4.58
CA ALA A 669 25.04 -6.68 -5.71
C ALA A 669 25.95 -7.90 -6.00
N GLY A 670 26.15 -8.77 -5.02
CA GLY A 670 26.92 -10.00 -5.17
C GLY A 670 26.13 -11.16 -5.78
N LYS A 671 24.83 -11.23 -5.51
CA LYS A 671 23.97 -12.40 -5.82
C LYS A 671 22.91 -12.14 -6.89
N THR A 672 22.68 -10.88 -7.27
CA THR A 672 21.60 -10.48 -8.18
C THR A 672 22.07 -9.45 -9.20
N THR A 673 21.34 -9.36 -10.31
CA THR A 673 21.34 -8.24 -11.27
C THR A 673 20.14 -7.36 -10.96
N VAL A 674 20.34 -6.09 -10.63
CA VAL A 674 19.23 -5.16 -10.34
C VAL A 674 18.69 -4.58 -11.64
N GLN A 675 17.40 -4.78 -11.92
CA GLN A 675 16.77 -4.35 -13.16
C GLN A 675 16.17 -2.95 -13.04
N SER A 676 15.37 -2.72 -12.00
CA SER A 676 14.71 -1.42 -11.81
C SER A 676 14.53 -1.05 -10.34
N ILE A 677 14.60 0.26 -10.08
CA ILE A 677 14.33 0.90 -8.79
C ILE A 677 13.38 2.06 -9.05
N THR A 678 12.16 1.98 -8.52
CA THR A 678 11.17 3.07 -8.59
C THR A 678 10.92 3.61 -7.18
N ASP A 679 11.50 4.76 -6.88
CA ASP A 679 11.50 5.39 -5.56
C ASP A 679 10.40 6.46 -5.47
N PHE A 680 9.46 6.30 -4.53
CA PHE A 680 8.38 7.25 -4.29
C PHE A 680 8.76 8.38 -3.32
N GLY A 681 9.97 8.37 -2.76
CA GLY A 681 10.40 9.41 -1.84
C GLY A 681 9.48 9.49 -0.62
N ASP A 682 9.02 10.69 -0.27
CA ASP A 682 8.10 10.92 0.85
C ASP A 682 6.61 10.92 0.44
N LEU A 683 6.30 10.49 -0.79
CA LEU A 683 4.94 10.44 -1.30
C LEU A 683 4.09 9.39 -0.54
N PRO A 684 2.84 9.71 -0.19
CA PRO A 684 1.98 8.85 0.62
C PRO A 684 1.33 7.75 -0.23
N VAL A 685 2.13 6.83 -0.78
CA VAL A 685 1.64 5.67 -1.55
C VAL A 685 0.68 4.83 -0.70
N PHE A 686 0.98 4.70 0.59
CA PHE A 686 0.11 4.10 1.59
C PHE A 686 -0.62 5.21 2.35
N GLN A 687 -1.94 5.29 2.23
CA GLN A 687 -2.75 6.38 2.82
C GLN A 687 -2.57 6.52 4.35
N ALA A 688 -2.16 5.44 5.04
CA ALA A 688 -2.08 5.37 6.49
C ALA A 688 -0.66 5.60 7.07
N ALA A 689 0.39 5.74 6.26
CA ALA A 689 1.76 5.89 6.77
C ALA A 689 2.66 6.78 5.92
N THR A 690 3.49 7.58 6.60
CA THR A 690 4.63 8.30 5.99
C THR A 690 5.82 7.35 5.89
N THR A 691 5.79 6.46 4.91
CA THR A 691 6.89 5.54 4.60
C THR A 691 7.56 5.95 3.30
N TYR A 692 8.87 5.78 3.22
CA TYR A 692 9.62 6.07 2.00
C TYR A 692 9.60 4.89 1.03
N ALA A 693 8.42 4.61 0.48
CA ALA A 693 8.17 3.41 -0.32
C ALA A 693 8.97 3.39 -1.62
N MET A 694 9.40 2.20 -2.03
CA MET A 694 10.15 2.00 -3.26
C MET A 694 9.88 0.59 -3.78
N ILE A 695 9.67 0.48 -5.10
CA ILE A 695 9.58 -0.79 -5.80
C ILE A 695 10.99 -1.16 -6.26
N PHE A 696 11.41 -2.37 -5.93
CA PHE A 696 12.71 -2.92 -6.23
C PHE A 696 12.55 -4.22 -7.02
N VAL A 697 13.09 -4.25 -8.23
CA VAL A 697 13.09 -5.43 -9.11
C VAL A 697 14.52 -5.87 -9.40
N ALA A 698 14.82 -7.14 -9.13
CA ALA A 698 16.12 -7.74 -9.38
C ALA A 698 15.98 -9.20 -9.79
N GLN A 699 17.00 -9.72 -10.45
CA GLN A 699 17.08 -11.11 -10.88
C GLN A 699 18.22 -11.82 -10.16
N LYS A 700 18.00 -13.05 -9.67
CA LYS A 700 19.03 -13.86 -9.03
C LYS A 700 20.02 -14.40 -10.06
N GLY A 701 21.31 -14.22 -9.80
CA GLY A 701 22.39 -14.51 -10.74
C GLY A 701 23.07 -13.22 -11.21
N LYS A 702 24.23 -13.35 -11.86
CA LYS A 702 24.88 -12.24 -12.55
C LYS A 702 24.79 -12.48 -14.04
N GLU A 703 24.15 -11.56 -14.75
CA GLU A 703 24.16 -11.53 -16.20
C GLU A 703 25.14 -10.45 -16.69
N ALA A 704 25.63 -10.62 -17.92
CA ALA A 704 26.57 -9.69 -18.51
C ALA A 704 25.81 -8.45 -19.05
N LEU A 705 26.08 -7.28 -18.45
CA LEU A 705 25.77 -5.96 -19.01
C LEU A 705 24.27 -5.66 -19.21
N GLU A 706 23.49 -5.69 -18.14
CA GLU A 706 22.22 -4.95 -18.10
C GLU A 706 22.38 -3.65 -17.31
N THR A 707 21.76 -2.60 -17.84
CA THR A 707 21.76 -1.28 -17.20
C THR A 707 20.54 -1.13 -16.30
N THR A 708 20.73 -0.79 -15.03
CA THR A 708 19.61 -0.62 -14.09
C THR A 708 18.81 0.66 -14.37
N MET A 709 17.49 0.56 -14.42
CA MET A 709 16.60 1.72 -14.51
C MET A 709 16.35 2.31 -13.11
N LEU A 710 16.57 3.62 -12.93
CA LEU A 710 16.21 4.36 -11.72
C LEU A 710 15.15 5.41 -12.05
N THR A 711 14.05 5.39 -11.31
CA THR A 711 12.96 6.37 -11.44
C THR A 711 12.66 6.98 -10.08
N GLN A 712 12.75 8.30 -9.98
CA GLN A 712 12.29 9.04 -8.81
C GLN A 712 10.92 9.62 -9.10
N VAL A 713 9.88 9.08 -8.48
CA VAL A 713 8.50 9.55 -8.65
C VAL A 713 8.36 10.91 -7.95
N LYS A 714 7.94 11.94 -8.70
CA LYS A 714 7.84 13.31 -8.19
C LYS A 714 6.48 13.65 -7.57
N THR A 715 5.40 13.02 -8.05
CA THR A 715 4.03 13.25 -7.58
C THR A 715 3.18 11.99 -7.72
N LEU A 716 2.10 11.89 -6.94
CA LEU A 716 1.02 10.90 -7.09
C LEU A 716 -0.20 11.49 -7.84
N ASP A 717 -0.04 12.68 -8.43
CA ASP A 717 -0.99 13.21 -9.42
C ASP A 717 -0.82 12.47 -10.76
N GLU A 718 -1.67 12.81 -11.74
CA GLU A 718 -1.56 12.26 -13.10
C GLU A 718 -0.12 12.40 -13.63
N PRO A 719 0.49 11.32 -14.15
CA PRO A 719 -0.14 10.10 -14.67
C PRO A 719 -0.29 8.93 -13.66
N TYR A 720 0.01 9.10 -12.36
CA TYR A 720 -0.25 8.06 -11.36
C TYR A 720 -1.74 7.68 -11.38
N PRO A 721 -2.10 6.39 -11.36
CA PRO A 721 -1.28 5.25 -10.97
C PRO A 721 -0.60 4.47 -12.12
N ASP A 722 -0.44 5.04 -13.31
CA ASP A 722 0.29 4.41 -14.42
C ASP A 722 1.81 4.52 -14.21
N LEU A 723 2.40 3.53 -13.51
CA LEU A 723 3.83 3.53 -13.18
C LEU A 723 4.74 3.39 -14.40
N LEU A 724 4.31 2.66 -15.43
CA LEU A 724 5.06 2.55 -16.68
C LEU A 724 5.20 3.93 -17.34
N ALA A 725 4.11 4.70 -17.38
CA ALA A 725 4.14 6.08 -17.87
C ALA A 725 5.15 6.95 -17.14
N ILE A 726 5.20 6.83 -15.81
CA ILE A 726 6.13 7.58 -14.97
C ILE A 726 7.57 7.15 -15.23
N ILE A 727 7.83 5.86 -15.42
CA ILE A 727 9.16 5.33 -15.72
C ILE A 727 9.62 5.78 -17.10
N GLU A 728 8.75 5.76 -18.12
CA GLU A 728 9.06 6.26 -19.47
C GLU A 728 9.41 7.75 -19.46
N GLU A 729 8.70 8.56 -18.66
CA GLU A 729 8.89 10.01 -18.60
C GLU A 729 10.06 10.44 -17.70
N GLN A 730 10.24 9.77 -16.55
CA GLN A 730 11.12 10.22 -15.46
C GLN A 730 12.26 9.24 -15.17
N GLY A 731 12.24 8.05 -15.75
CA GLY A 731 13.26 7.02 -15.58
C GLY A 731 14.56 7.38 -16.29
N HIS A 732 15.67 6.98 -15.68
CA HIS A 732 16.99 7.11 -16.29
C HIS A 732 17.85 5.90 -15.93
N THR A 733 18.72 5.56 -16.86
CA THR A 733 19.61 4.43 -16.74
C THR A 733 20.83 4.75 -15.87
N LEU A 734 21.13 3.88 -14.90
CA LEU A 734 22.32 3.97 -14.07
C LEU A 734 23.57 3.42 -14.79
N PRO A 735 24.77 3.98 -14.52
CA PRO A 735 26.03 3.39 -14.97
C PRO A 735 26.24 1.98 -14.43
N ASN A 736 26.94 1.11 -15.17
CA ASN A 736 27.19 -0.29 -14.79
C ASN A 736 27.87 -0.46 -13.41
N GLU A 737 28.66 0.53 -12.98
CA GLU A 737 29.36 0.50 -11.68
C GLU A 737 28.51 1.05 -10.52
N ALA A 738 27.30 1.56 -10.80
CA ALA A 738 26.45 2.19 -9.79
C ALA A 738 25.99 1.22 -8.70
N ILE A 739 25.86 -0.06 -9.03
CA ILE A 739 25.41 -1.11 -8.10
C ILE A 739 26.56 -2.10 -7.90
N ALA A 740 27.54 -1.67 -7.10
CA ALA A 740 28.72 -2.46 -6.79
C ALA A 740 29.00 -2.46 -5.28
N GLY A 741 29.21 -3.65 -4.70
CA GLY A 741 29.53 -3.80 -3.29
C GLY A 741 28.51 -3.13 -2.37
N ALA A 742 29.00 -2.43 -1.35
CA ALA A 742 28.17 -1.69 -0.40
C ALA A 742 27.97 -0.21 -0.76
N ASP A 743 28.66 0.31 -1.78
CA ASP A 743 28.72 1.74 -2.10
C ASP A 743 27.88 2.05 -3.34
N TRP A 744 26.57 1.85 -3.22
CA TRP A 744 25.66 2.09 -4.33
C TRP A 744 25.53 3.58 -4.63
N ARG A 745 25.62 3.95 -5.92
CA ARG A 745 25.50 5.32 -6.42
C ARG A 745 24.19 5.49 -7.17
N LEU A 746 23.09 5.55 -6.42
CA LEU A 746 21.73 5.68 -6.94
C LEU A 746 21.38 7.14 -7.23
N THR A 747 22.14 7.75 -8.13
CA THR A 747 21.98 9.17 -8.45
C THR A 747 22.05 9.38 -9.95
N GLY A 748 21.14 10.18 -10.51
CA GLY A 748 21.12 10.51 -11.93
C GLY A 748 22.35 11.29 -12.41
N ALA A 749 22.42 11.56 -13.72
CA ALA A 749 23.56 12.18 -14.41
C ALA A 749 24.07 13.48 -13.75
N VAL A 750 23.21 14.20 -13.03
CA VAL A 750 23.54 15.44 -12.28
C VAL A 750 24.49 15.16 -11.11
N SER A 751 24.32 14.07 -10.36
CA SER A 751 25.26 13.74 -9.28
C SER A 751 26.58 13.22 -9.79
N ALA A 752 26.66 12.66 -11.00
CA ALA A 752 27.95 12.33 -11.62
C ALA A 752 28.75 13.61 -11.97
N ALA A 753 28.07 14.68 -12.39
CA ALA A 753 28.70 16.01 -12.49
C ALA A 753 29.12 16.54 -11.11
N MET A 754 28.32 16.24 -10.09
CA MET A 754 28.58 16.64 -8.71
C MET A 754 29.77 15.91 -8.06
N THR A 755 29.91 14.61 -8.29
CA THR A 755 31.08 13.84 -7.88
C THR A 755 32.34 14.39 -8.55
N ARG A 756 32.27 14.74 -9.84
CA ARG A 756 33.38 15.42 -10.53
C ARG A 756 33.69 16.79 -9.92
N VAL A 757 32.69 17.53 -9.46
CA VAL A 757 32.89 18.79 -8.71
C VAL A 757 33.63 18.53 -7.39
N MET A 758 33.21 17.52 -6.61
CA MET A 758 33.88 17.16 -5.35
C MET A 758 35.31 16.64 -5.57
N GLU A 759 35.56 15.87 -6.63
CA GLU A 759 36.88 15.36 -7.00
C GLU A 759 37.83 16.45 -7.53
N ARG A 760 37.29 17.49 -8.18
CA ARG A 760 38.06 18.62 -8.73
C ARG A 760 38.19 19.79 -7.76
N ALA A 761 37.44 19.79 -6.66
CA ALA A 761 37.43 20.89 -5.72
C ALA A 761 38.78 21.00 -5.00
N PRO A 762 39.43 22.18 -5.02
CA PRO A 762 40.78 22.35 -4.50
C PRO A 762 40.84 22.28 -2.96
N ILE A 763 39.75 22.60 -2.25
CA ILE A 763 39.65 22.53 -0.79
C ILE A 763 38.23 22.18 -0.31
N SER A 764 38.13 21.36 0.75
CA SER A 764 36.87 21.12 1.46
C SER A 764 36.56 22.26 2.44
N LEU A 765 35.28 22.41 2.81
CA LEU A 765 34.86 23.39 3.82
C LEU A 765 35.63 23.21 5.13
N SER A 766 35.84 21.96 5.56
CA SER A 766 36.63 21.66 6.76
C SER A 766 38.03 22.28 6.70
N LYS A 767 38.71 22.17 5.55
CA LYS A 767 40.04 22.76 5.38
C LYS A 767 39.96 24.29 5.30
N TYR A 768 38.96 24.81 4.58
CA TYR A 768 38.72 26.25 4.42
C TYR A 768 38.57 26.95 5.78
N VAL A 769 37.75 26.40 6.67
CA VAL A 769 37.43 27.02 7.97
C VAL A 769 38.26 26.44 9.11
N SER A 770 39.30 25.63 8.81
CA SER A 770 40.11 24.95 9.82
C SER A 770 39.29 24.14 10.84
N GLY A 771 38.23 23.48 10.37
CA GLY A 771 37.33 22.64 11.16
C GLY A 771 36.42 23.39 12.13
N GLN A 772 36.37 24.73 12.08
CA GLN A 772 35.63 25.55 13.03
C GLN A 772 34.10 25.60 12.75
N LEU A 773 33.47 24.43 12.83
CA LEU A 773 32.01 24.26 12.75
C LEU A 773 31.48 23.67 14.06
N TYR A 774 30.57 24.42 14.68
CA TYR A 774 30.01 24.14 16.00
C TYR A 774 28.49 24.07 15.95
N TYR A 775 27.87 23.59 17.02
CA TYR A 775 26.42 23.56 17.18
C TYR A 775 26.00 24.34 18.41
N GLY A 776 24.76 24.82 18.40
CA GLY A 776 24.21 25.68 19.43
C GLY A 776 24.05 25.03 20.80
N ILE A 777 23.55 25.82 21.74
CA ILE A 777 23.37 25.45 23.14
C ILE A 777 22.22 24.44 23.29
N LYS A 778 22.52 23.32 23.96
CA LYS A 778 21.52 22.37 24.44
C LYS A 778 21.17 22.75 25.88
N THR A 779 19.93 23.13 26.13
CA THR A 779 19.45 23.52 27.47
C THR A 779 19.05 22.33 28.32
N GLY A 780 18.60 21.23 27.70
CA GLY A 780 18.01 20.07 28.40
C GLY A 780 16.64 20.33 29.03
N PHE A 781 16.24 21.60 29.22
CA PHE A 781 14.91 21.98 29.70
C PHE A 781 14.60 23.45 29.33
N ASN A 782 13.93 23.67 28.20
CA ASN A 782 13.74 25.01 27.63
C ASN A 782 12.94 25.97 28.53
N GLN A 783 11.95 25.47 29.29
CA GLN A 783 11.06 26.31 30.12
C GLN A 783 11.81 27.11 31.18
N ALA A 784 12.94 26.59 31.68
CA ALA A 784 13.75 27.29 32.66
C ALA A 784 14.67 28.35 32.03
N PHE A 785 15.32 28.02 30.91
CA PHE A 785 16.42 28.83 30.37
C PHE A 785 16.02 29.77 29.24
N VAL A 786 14.92 29.51 28.52
CA VAL A 786 14.48 30.32 27.39
C VAL A 786 13.34 31.22 27.83
N ILE A 787 13.55 32.53 27.74
CA ILE A 787 12.63 33.55 28.22
C ILE A 787 12.26 34.54 27.11
N ASP A 788 11.13 35.23 27.29
CA ASP A 788 10.68 36.32 26.43
C ASP A 788 11.15 37.70 26.95
N GLY A 789 10.95 38.74 26.15
CA GLY A 789 11.31 40.12 26.52
C GLY A 789 10.68 40.62 27.82
N PRO A 790 9.38 40.40 28.09
CA PRO A 790 8.77 40.76 29.36
C PRO A 790 9.43 40.10 30.57
N THR A 791 9.69 38.79 30.51
CA THR A 791 10.38 38.07 31.60
C THR A 791 11.80 38.59 31.79
N ARG A 792 12.52 38.84 30.69
CA ARG A 792 13.85 39.49 30.73
C ARG A 792 13.80 40.85 31.43
N ALA A 793 12.83 41.70 31.08
CA ALA A 793 12.69 43.02 31.69
C ALA A 793 12.40 42.92 33.20
N SER A 794 11.56 41.97 33.62
CA SER A 794 11.27 41.71 35.03
C SER A 794 12.51 41.27 35.81
N LEU A 795 13.29 40.33 35.27
CA LEU A 795 14.51 39.82 35.94
C LEU A 795 15.58 40.90 36.07
N ILE A 796 15.73 41.77 35.06
CA ILE A 796 16.66 42.90 35.11
C ILE A 796 16.18 43.99 36.08
N ALA A 797 14.87 44.20 36.18
CA ALA A 797 14.30 45.16 37.14
C ALA A 797 14.49 44.69 38.60
N GLU A 798 14.40 43.39 38.85
CA GLU A 798 14.64 42.79 40.17
C GLU A 798 16.14 42.77 40.52
N ASP A 799 17.00 42.45 39.55
CA ASP A 799 18.45 42.47 39.70
C ASP A 799 19.11 42.92 38.39
N ALA A 800 19.65 44.14 38.40
CA ALA A 800 20.28 44.74 37.22
C ALA A 800 21.45 43.91 36.66
N LYS A 801 22.14 43.12 37.49
CA LYS A 801 23.24 42.24 37.04
C LYS A 801 22.75 41.08 36.17
N SER A 802 21.46 40.75 36.21
CA SER A 802 20.87 39.72 35.34
C SER A 802 21.15 39.98 33.85
N VAL A 803 21.37 41.23 33.45
CA VAL A 803 21.73 41.59 32.07
C VAL A 803 23.03 40.91 31.60
N ASP A 804 23.98 40.65 32.50
CA ASP A 804 25.29 40.07 32.18
C ASP A 804 25.18 38.60 31.71
N VAL A 805 24.10 37.92 32.11
CA VAL A 805 23.88 36.48 31.87
C VAL A 805 22.65 36.20 31.00
N ILE A 806 21.95 37.23 30.51
CA ILE A 806 20.83 37.06 29.58
C ILE A 806 21.28 37.47 28.18
N ARG A 807 21.32 36.51 27.25
CA ARG A 807 21.83 36.71 25.88
C ARG A 807 20.73 36.47 24.82
N PRO A 808 20.74 37.16 23.67
CA PRO A 808 19.81 36.89 22.57
C PRO A 808 19.89 35.44 22.08
N LEU A 809 18.75 34.85 21.73
CA LEU A 809 18.64 33.46 21.27
C LEU A 809 17.84 33.34 19.97
N ALA A 810 18.45 32.76 18.95
CA ALA A 810 17.79 32.34 17.72
C ALA A 810 17.62 30.80 17.66
N VAL A 811 16.53 30.32 17.09
CA VAL A 811 16.34 28.89 16.76
C VAL A 811 16.11 28.72 15.27
N GLY A 812 16.09 27.48 14.77
CA GLY A 812 16.14 27.21 13.34
C GLY A 812 15.13 27.99 12.47
N LYS A 813 13.90 28.18 12.94
CA LYS A 813 12.86 28.96 12.22
C LYS A 813 13.18 30.45 12.07
N ASP A 814 14.02 30.98 12.96
CA ASP A 814 14.42 32.38 13.01
C ASP A 814 15.60 32.64 12.04
N ILE A 815 16.33 31.60 11.61
CA ILE A 815 17.40 31.71 10.64
C ILE A 815 16.79 31.70 9.23
N LYS A 816 17.06 32.76 8.46
CA LYS A 816 16.65 32.90 7.05
C LYS A 816 17.88 33.17 6.19
N LYS A 817 17.73 32.98 4.88
CA LYS A 817 18.75 33.39 3.91
C LYS A 817 19.16 34.85 4.17
N TRP A 818 20.45 35.07 4.40
CA TRP A 818 21.06 36.38 4.67
C TRP A 818 20.72 37.06 6.01
N ARG A 819 19.85 36.49 6.87
CA ARG A 819 19.50 37.18 8.12
C ARG A 819 19.07 36.26 9.25
N VAL A 820 19.29 36.73 10.47
CA VAL A 820 18.66 36.21 11.69
C VAL A 820 17.47 37.10 12.02
N VAL A 821 16.27 36.51 12.11
CA VAL A 821 15.05 37.23 12.46
C VAL A 821 14.98 37.38 13.97
N ASP A 822 14.98 38.62 14.46
CA ASP A 822 14.75 38.89 15.87
C ASP A 822 13.29 38.56 16.24
N LYS A 823 13.14 37.79 17.33
CA LYS A 823 11.86 37.34 17.88
C LYS A 823 11.75 37.64 19.37
N ASP A 824 12.57 38.55 19.89
CA ASP A 824 12.58 38.94 21.31
C ASP A 824 12.67 37.72 22.25
N ARG A 825 13.58 36.80 21.88
CA ARG A 825 13.83 35.56 22.61
C ARG A 825 15.24 35.58 23.20
N TRP A 826 15.33 35.19 24.45
CA TRP A 826 16.55 35.30 25.23
C TRP A 826 16.86 33.99 25.95
N LEU A 827 18.15 33.76 26.19
CA LEU A 827 18.65 32.64 26.94
C LEU A 827 19.30 33.14 28.25
N ILE A 828 18.89 32.55 29.36
CA ILE A 828 19.63 32.62 30.62
C ILE A 828 20.88 31.74 30.47
N PHE A 829 22.02 32.37 30.25
CA PHE A 829 23.30 31.76 29.95
C PHE A 829 24.12 31.53 31.23
N THR A 830 24.04 30.31 31.76
CA THR A 830 24.74 29.88 32.99
C THR A 830 25.83 28.84 32.67
N PRO A 831 27.04 29.26 32.22
CA PRO A 831 28.13 28.33 31.94
C PRO A 831 28.66 27.66 33.22
N ILE A 832 29.47 26.63 33.06
CA ILE A 832 30.14 25.94 34.17
C ILE A 832 30.95 26.94 35.02
N SER A 833 30.90 26.75 36.35
CA SER A 833 31.57 27.59 37.35
C SER A 833 31.02 29.00 37.48
N ILE A 834 29.83 29.27 36.94
CA ILE A 834 29.14 30.53 37.20
C ILE A 834 28.88 30.69 38.69
N LYS A 835 29.22 31.86 39.25
CA LYS A 835 28.90 32.21 40.63
C LYS A 835 27.43 32.64 40.71
N ILE A 836 26.51 31.68 40.58
CA ILE A 836 25.06 31.94 40.41
C ILE A 836 24.47 32.81 41.53
N HIS A 837 25.01 32.73 42.74
CA HIS A 837 24.58 33.54 43.88
C HIS A 837 24.89 35.05 43.74
N GLN A 838 25.70 35.45 42.76
CA GLN A 838 25.88 36.86 42.39
C GLN A 838 24.71 37.41 41.54
N TYR A 839 23.79 36.54 41.12
CA TYR A 839 22.61 36.82 40.30
C TYR A 839 21.34 36.29 41.00
N PRO A 840 20.93 36.87 42.15
CA PRO A 840 19.82 36.35 42.96
C PRO A 840 18.50 36.19 42.20
N ALA A 841 18.14 37.11 41.30
CA ALA A 841 16.90 37.00 40.52
C ALA A 841 16.95 35.80 39.54
N ILE A 842 18.09 35.61 38.86
CA ILE A 842 18.31 34.45 37.99
C ILE A 842 18.27 33.14 38.78
N PHE A 843 18.92 33.10 39.94
CA PHE A 843 18.92 31.92 40.79
C PHE A 843 17.50 31.58 41.27
N ALA A 844 16.73 32.58 41.72
CA ALA A 844 15.34 32.41 42.13
C ALA A 844 14.47 31.88 40.97
N HIS A 845 14.63 32.44 39.76
CA HIS A 845 13.95 31.98 38.56
C HIS A 845 14.29 30.54 38.19
N LEU A 846 15.56 30.12 38.25
CA LEU A 846 15.91 28.73 37.95
C LEU A 846 15.47 27.76 39.05
N ARG A 847 15.46 28.19 40.31
CA ARG A 847 15.10 27.37 41.48
C ARG A 847 13.66 26.87 41.45
N GLN A 848 12.74 27.59 40.81
CA GLN A 848 11.36 27.11 40.63
C GLN A 848 11.29 25.81 39.80
N TRP A 849 12.33 25.52 39.01
CA TRP A 849 12.46 24.34 38.15
C TRP A 849 13.50 23.34 38.66
N GLN A 850 13.94 23.45 39.91
CA GLN A 850 15.06 22.66 40.44
C GLN A 850 14.88 21.15 40.23
N SER A 851 13.67 20.62 40.49
CA SER A 851 13.42 19.18 40.43
C SER A 851 13.53 18.58 39.02
N GLU A 852 13.26 19.39 38.00
CA GLU A 852 13.35 19.08 36.59
C GLU A 852 14.79 19.28 36.09
N LEU A 853 15.43 20.35 36.56
CA LEU A 853 16.80 20.68 36.20
C LEU A 853 17.80 19.64 36.71
N GLU A 854 17.61 19.10 37.92
CA GLU A 854 18.43 18.04 38.51
C GLU A 854 18.36 16.71 37.74
N LYS A 855 17.28 16.46 36.99
CA LYS A 855 17.11 15.25 36.15
C LYS A 855 17.84 15.33 34.82
N ARG A 856 18.38 16.50 34.44
CA ARG A 856 19.05 16.68 33.14
C ARG A 856 20.36 15.90 33.12
N GLN A 857 20.52 15.07 32.09
CA GLN A 857 21.77 14.34 31.85
C GLN A 857 22.90 15.26 31.33
N ASP A 858 22.57 16.39 30.71
CA ASP A 858 23.52 17.34 30.10
C ASP A 858 23.70 18.63 30.93
N GLN A 859 23.77 18.56 32.25
CA GLN A 859 24.05 19.72 33.10
C GLN A 859 25.54 19.91 33.37
N GLY A 860 25.93 21.07 33.92
CA GLY A 860 27.28 21.30 34.43
C GLY A 860 27.53 20.57 35.76
N ASN A 861 28.40 21.12 36.60
CA ASN A 861 28.65 20.60 37.95
C ASN A 861 27.44 20.82 38.87
N HIS A 862 26.62 21.82 38.56
CA HIS A 862 25.41 22.15 39.33
C HIS A 862 24.17 22.20 38.43
N TRP A 863 22.99 21.98 39.03
CA TRP A 863 21.73 21.85 38.29
C TRP A 863 21.29 23.13 37.58
N TRP A 864 21.76 24.30 38.02
CA TRP A 864 21.53 25.58 37.36
C TRP A 864 22.46 25.84 36.17
N GLU A 865 23.49 25.01 35.96
CA GLU A 865 24.48 25.20 34.89
C GLU A 865 24.05 24.50 33.59
N LEU A 866 24.33 25.17 32.47
CA LEU A 866 24.33 24.55 31.15
C LEU A 866 25.54 23.61 31.01
N ARG A 867 25.45 22.64 30.11
CA ARG A 867 26.57 21.70 29.81
C ARG A 867 27.88 22.42 29.55
N SER A 868 29.00 21.75 29.83
CA SER A 868 30.33 22.23 29.40
C SER A 868 30.40 22.43 27.88
N CYS A 869 31.03 23.52 27.45
CA CYS A 869 31.31 23.81 26.05
C CYS A 869 32.70 24.43 25.94
N SER A 870 33.61 23.77 25.22
CA SER A 870 34.98 24.26 25.02
C SER A 870 35.09 25.45 24.07
N TYR A 871 33.98 25.84 23.42
CA TYR A 871 33.95 26.84 22.36
C TYR A 871 32.93 27.96 22.62
N TYR A 872 32.63 28.28 23.90
CA TYR A 872 31.71 29.39 24.21
C TYR A 872 32.12 30.72 23.58
N GLU A 873 33.42 31.04 23.60
CA GLU A 873 33.96 32.26 22.98
C GLU A 873 33.76 32.30 21.45
N ALA A 874 33.50 31.16 20.82
CA ALA A 874 33.23 31.11 19.38
C ALA A 874 31.86 31.74 19.03
N PHE A 875 30.92 31.83 19.98
CA PHE A 875 29.65 32.53 19.74
C PHE A 875 29.84 34.04 19.56
N ASP A 876 30.89 34.62 20.13
CA ASP A 876 31.14 36.07 20.08
C ASP A 876 31.92 36.49 18.82
N LYS A 877 32.43 35.52 18.05
CA LYS A 877 33.11 35.77 16.77
C LYS A 877 32.08 35.98 15.66
N PRO A 878 32.41 36.78 14.63
CA PRO A 878 31.67 36.80 13.38
C PRO A 878 31.49 35.38 12.84
N LYS A 879 30.25 35.00 12.51
CA LYS A 879 29.90 33.62 12.21
C LYS A 879 28.80 33.49 11.17
N ILE A 880 28.87 32.44 10.36
CA ILE A 880 27.76 32.00 9.52
C ILE A 880 26.91 31.02 10.32
N ILE A 881 25.59 31.20 10.34
CA ILE A 881 24.62 30.36 11.06
C ILE A 881 23.69 29.68 10.06
N TYR A 882 23.38 28.40 10.29
CA TYR A 882 22.37 27.67 9.53
C TYR A 882 21.60 26.67 10.42
N PRO A 883 20.31 26.41 10.13
CA PRO A 883 19.54 25.37 10.82
C PRO A 883 19.93 23.97 10.33
N GLN A 884 19.83 22.96 11.19
CA GLN A 884 20.04 21.56 10.81
C GLN A 884 18.96 21.05 9.85
N ILE A 885 17.75 21.61 9.91
CA ILE A 885 16.61 21.23 9.06
C ILE A 885 16.34 22.39 8.09
N LEU A 886 16.54 22.16 6.80
CA LEU A 886 16.53 23.17 5.73
C LEU A 886 15.51 22.80 4.65
N VAL A 887 14.77 23.74 4.08
CA VAL A 887 13.92 23.51 2.88
C VAL A 887 14.41 24.30 1.67
N ASN A 888 15.31 25.24 1.91
CA ASN A 888 15.93 26.15 0.95
C ASN A 888 17.27 26.65 1.56
N PRO A 889 18.17 27.27 0.77
CA PRO A 889 19.40 27.81 1.32
C PRO A 889 19.11 28.83 2.43
N CYS A 890 19.57 28.55 3.66
CA CYS A 890 19.31 29.38 4.84
C CYS A 890 20.59 29.62 5.65
N PHE A 891 21.59 30.24 5.01
CA PHE A 891 22.79 30.69 5.70
C PHE A 891 22.69 32.19 5.99
N ALA A 892 22.87 32.56 7.26
CA ALA A 892 22.87 33.94 7.75
C ALA A 892 24.26 34.31 8.28
N TYR A 893 24.62 35.59 8.22
CA TYR A 893 25.84 36.11 8.85
C TYR A 893 25.48 36.85 10.13
N ASP A 894 26.15 36.53 11.24
CA ASP A 894 25.95 37.18 12.53
C ASP A 894 27.26 37.74 13.07
N GLU A 895 27.24 39.02 13.40
CA GLU A 895 28.32 39.75 14.08
C GLU A 895 27.90 40.21 15.49
N THR A 896 26.67 39.91 15.91
CA THR A 896 26.07 40.44 17.16
C THR A 896 26.28 39.56 18.38
N GLY A 897 26.88 38.38 18.22
CA GLY A 897 27.07 37.43 19.32
C GLY A 897 25.79 36.68 19.72
N THR A 898 24.81 36.58 18.81
CA THR A 898 23.54 35.88 19.07
C THR A 898 23.81 34.39 19.33
N LEU A 899 23.21 33.84 20.38
CA LEU A 899 23.27 32.40 20.69
C LEU A 899 22.26 31.64 19.83
N THR A 900 22.51 30.36 19.62
CA THR A 900 21.58 29.47 18.92
C THR A 900 21.31 28.19 19.71
N ASN A 901 20.21 27.50 19.41
CA ASN A 901 19.93 26.20 20.03
C ASN A 901 20.66 25.04 19.33
N GLN A 902 20.65 23.85 19.94
CA GLN A 902 21.35 22.65 19.44
C GLN A 902 20.94 22.17 18.05
N LYS A 903 19.84 22.69 17.50
CA LYS A 903 19.36 22.40 16.13
C LYS A 903 19.82 23.44 15.10
N CYS A 904 20.70 24.35 15.50
CA CYS A 904 21.42 25.25 14.61
C CYS A 904 22.93 25.02 14.73
N TYR A 905 23.62 25.12 13.61
CA TYR A 905 25.06 25.06 13.51
C TYR A 905 25.61 26.41 13.11
N PHE A 906 26.86 26.65 13.44
CA PHE A 906 27.55 27.88 13.06
C PHE A 906 29.01 27.62 12.74
N ILE A 907 29.53 28.43 11.83
CA ILE A 907 30.87 28.35 11.28
C ILE A 907 31.58 29.65 11.64
N THR A 908 32.70 29.57 12.36
CA THR A 908 33.59 30.71 12.59
C THR A 908 34.73 30.69 11.58
N ASN A 909 35.48 31.81 11.47
CA ASN A 909 36.52 31.98 10.45
C ASN A 909 35.96 31.89 9.01
N ALA A 910 34.76 32.45 8.82
CA ALA A 910 34.05 32.46 7.55
C ALA A 910 33.93 33.90 7.02
N ASP A 911 34.24 34.08 5.74
CA ASP A 911 34.11 35.36 5.06
C ASP A 911 32.81 35.46 4.25
N LYS A 912 32.55 36.66 3.71
CA LYS A 912 31.33 36.95 2.94
C LYS A 912 31.33 36.27 1.57
N TYR A 913 32.51 35.91 1.05
CA TYR A 913 32.63 35.06 -0.13
C TYR A 913 32.04 33.67 0.15
N LEU A 914 32.47 33.02 1.25
CA LEU A 914 31.95 31.73 1.66
C LEU A 914 30.44 31.77 1.91
N LEU A 915 29.93 32.85 2.51
CA LEU A 915 28.49 33.04 2.66
C LEU A 915 27.76 33.06 1.30
N GLY A 916 28.30 33.78 0.31
CA GLY A 916 27.78 33.80 -1.05
C GLY A 916 27.74 32.41 -1.68
N VAL A 917 28.84 31.66 -1.56
CA VAL A 917 28.95 30.28 -2.05
C VAL A 917 27.91 29.37 -1.38
N LEU A 918 27.79 29.40 -0.05
CA LEU A 918 26.87 28.52 0.70
C LEU A 918 25.39 28.80 0.41
N ASN A 919 25.03 30.04 0.08
CA ASN A 919 23.67 30.43 -0.29
C ASN A 919 23.34 30.25 -1.78
N SER A 920 24.29 29.75 -2.59
CA SER A 920 24.08 29.52 -4.02
C SER A 920 23.20 28.29 -4.28
N SER A 921 22.51 28.27 -5.44
CA SER A 921 21.77 27.10 -5.90
C SER A 921 22.67 25.88 -6.09
N THR A 922 23.95 26.07 -6.46
CA THR A 922 24.93 25.00 -6.63
C THR A 922 25.23 24.26 -5.33
N ILE A 923 25.55 24.98 -4.26
CA ILE A 923 25.75 24.36 -2.95
C ILE A 923 24.45 23.82 -2.40
N TRP A 924 23.32 24.47 -2.66
CA TRP A 924 22.03 23.95 -2.21
C TRP A 924 21.69 22.60 -2.85
N LYS A 925 21.94 22.45 -4.15
CA LYS A 925 21.77 21.18 -4.85
C LYS A 925 22.68 20.08 -4.28
N LEU A 926 23.94 20.42 -3.96
CA LEU A 926 24.86 19.54 -3.23
C LEU A 926 24.28 19.07 -1.89
N ILE A 927 23.73 20.01 -1.12
CA ILE A 927 23.15 19.72 0.19
C ILE A 927 21.94 18.80 0.06
N LEU A 928 21.04 19.07 -0.88
CA LEU A 928 19.87 18.22 -1.13
C LEU A 928 20.28 16.79 -1.51
N ASP A 929 21.24 16.64 -2.42
CA ASP A 929 21.64 15.34 -2.94
C ASP A 929 22.41 14.51 -1.89
N GLY A 930 23.22 15.18 -1.04
CA GLY A 930 24.06 14.52 -0.04
C GLY A 930 23.46 14.37 1.36
N SER A 931 22.25 14.89 1.60
CA SER A 931 21.59 14.85 2.91
C SER A 931 20.39 13.90 2.93
N PRO A 932 20.04 13.32 4.09
CA PRO A 932 18.76 12.66 4.27
C PRO A 932 17.60 13.63 3.99
N GLY A 933 16.69 13.23 3.10
CA GLY A 933 15.45 13.95 2.83
C GLY A 933 14.41 13.72 3.92
N LEU A 934 13.81 14.79 4.41
CA LEU A 934 12.68 14.81 5.33
C LEU A 934 11.41 15.21 4.58
N ARG A 935 10.24 14.81 5.11
CA ARG A 935 8.92 15.06 4.51
C ARG A 935 8.72 16.55 4.18
N GLY A 936 8.24 16.86 2.98
CA GLY A 936 7.93 18.22 2.52
C GLY A 936 9.11 18.97 1.90
N GLY A 937 10.09 18.24 1.33
CA GLY A 937 11.25 18.84 0.67
C GLY A 937 12.35 19.35 1.60
N TYR A 938 12.32 18.94 2.88
CA TYR A 938 13.33 19.33 3.84
C TYR A 938 14.58 18.44 3.72
N ALA A 939 15.76 18.97 4.01
CA ALA A 939 17.02 18.24 4.15
C ALA A 939 17.53 18.38 5.59
N GLU A 940 18.10 17.29 6.13
CA GLU A 940 18.78 17.29 7.42
C GLU A 940 20.29 17.00 7.28
N PRO A 941 21.10 17.92 6.71
CA PRO A 941 22.52 17.69 6.55
C PRO A 941 23.22 17.45 7.89
N ARG A 942 23.96 16.34 7.96
CA ARG A 942 24.85 16.06 9.09
C ARG A 942 26.07 16.99 9.06
N LYS A 943 26.64 17.25 10.23
CA LYS A 943 27.82 18.10 10.39
C LYS A 943 29.00 17.61 9.53
N GLU A 944 29.23 16.30 9.51
CA GLU A 944 30.32 15.66 8.77
C GLU A 944 30.18 15.90 7.28
N PHE A 945 28.95 15.84 6.77
CA PHE A 945 28.64 16.13 5.37
C PHE A 945 28.88 17.60 5.03
N ILE A 946 28.38 18.55 5.85
CA ILE A 946 28.61 19.98 5.60
C ILE A 946 30.11 20.29 5.56
N LEU A 947 30.90 19.73 6.48
CA LEU A 947 32.36 19.89 6.49
C LEU A 947 33.05 19.30 5.25
N SER A 948 32.42 18.34 4.57
CA SER A 948 32.92 17.75 3.33
C SER A 948 32.59 18.56 2.07
N LEU A 949 31.72 19.59 2.17
CA LEU A 949 31.30 20.37 1.00
C LEU A 949 32.52 20.96 0.27
N PRO A 950 32.58 20.83 -1.07
CA PRO A 950 33.62 21.46 -1.86
C PRO A 950 33.44 22.97 -1.81
N ILE A 951 34.52 23.73 -1.66
CA ILE A 951 34.51 25.19 -1.80
C ILE A 951 35.41 25.52 -2.99
N PRO A 952 34.94 26.30 -3.99
CA PRO A 952 35.72 26.55 -5.18
C PRO A 952 36.86 27.51 -4.84
N ASP A 953 38.01 27.33 -5.48
CA ASP A 953 39.02 28.39 -5.48
C ASP A 953 38.62 29.44 -6.53
N ALA A 954 38.83 30.71 -6.21
CA ALA A 954 38.40 31.82 -7.05
C ALA A 954 39.51 32.86 -7.15
N PRO A 955 39.77 33.42 -8.35
CA PRO A 955 40.64 34.57 -8.50
C PRO A 955 40.19 35.72 -7.58
N ALA A 956 41.14 36.52 -7.09
CA ALA A 956 40.85 37.57 -6.11
C ALA A 956 39.72 38.53 -6.52
N LEU A 957 39.62 38.83 -7.82
CA LEU A 957 38.57 39.70 -8.37
C LEU A 957 37.18 39.05 -8.30
N GLU A 958 37.06 37.77 -8.63
CA GLU A 958 35.80 37.02 -8.51
C GLU A 958 35.40 36.80 -7.04
N ARG A 959 36.38 36.50 -6.18
CA ARG A 959 36.13 36.39 -4.73
C ARG A 959 35.54 37.68 -4.17
N THR A 960 36.10 38.82 -4.59
CA THR A 960 35.63 40.15 -4.18
C THR A 960 34.24 40.44 -4.74
N ALA A 961 33.97 40.12 -6.00
CA ALA A 961 32.66 40.34 -6.62
C ALA A 961 31.54 39.58 -5.88
N ILE A 962 31.74 38.28 -5.61
CA ILE A 962 30.76 37.47 -4.87
C ILE A 962 30.59 38.00 -3.43
N ALA A 963 31.69 38.39 -2.76
CA ALA A 963 31.60 38.95 -1.41
C ALA A 963 30.83 40.28 -1.36
N VAL A 964 30.97 41.14 -2.37
CA VAL A 964 30.22 42.40 -2.49
C VAL A 964 28.73 42.12 -2.72
N LEU A 965 28.38 41.18 -3.60
CA LEU A 965 26.99 40.79 -3.81
C LEU A 965 26.36 40.20 -2.53
N ALA A 966 27.10 39.34 -1.82
CA ALA A 966 26.68 38.80 -0.54
C ALA A 966 26.48 39.93 0.50
N GLN A 967 27.36 40.93 0.52
CA GLN A 967 27.19 42.12 1.38
C GLN A 967 25.92 42.90 1.03
N ASN A 968 25.65 43.13 -0.25
CA ASN A 968 24.42 43.82 -0.67
C ASN A 968 23.16 43.05 -0.21
N CYS A 969 23.17 41.72 -0.33
CA CYS A 969 22.10 40.87 0.19
C CYS A 969 21.96 40.96 1.73
N LEU A 970 23.07 41.04 2.47
CA LEU A 970 23.07 41.25 3.92
C LEU A 970 22.49 42.61 4.31
N ASP A 971 22.90 43.68 3.63
CA ASP A 971 22.44 45.06 3.88
C ASP A 971 20.94 45.18 3.62
N ALA A 972 20.45 44.54 2.56
CA ALA A 972 19.03 44.43 2.24
C ALA A 972 18.29 43.40 3.12
N LYS A 973 18.98 42.70 4.02
CA LYS A 973 18.45 41.62 4.86
C LYS A 973 17.70 40.54 4.06
N GLY A 974 18.16 40.25 2.85
CA GLY A 974 17.53 39.31 1.92
C GLY A 974 16.13 39.74 1.45
N GLN A 975 15.79 41.03 1.49
CA GLN A 975 14.49 41.56 1.08
C GLN A 975 14.61 42.62 -0.02
N GLY A 976 13.58 42.68 -0.87
CA GLY A 976 13.48 43.66 -1.94
C GLY A 976 13.75 43.07 -3.33
N PRO A 977 13.34 43.76 -4.41
CA PRO A 977 13.38 43.23 -5.77
C PRO A 977 14.81 42.98 -6.27
N GLN A 978 15.78 43.83 -5.88
CA GLN A 978 17.18 43.73 -6.32
C GLN A 978 17.92 42.52 -5.74
N VAL A 979 17.43 41.93 -4.64
CA VAL A 979 18.06 40.75 -4.02
C VAL A 979 18.00 39.56 -4.97
N ALA A 980 16.90 39.39 -5.71
CA ALA A 980 16.78 38.31 -6.68
C ALA A 980 17.85 38.41 -7.79
N ASP A 981 18.15 39.63 -8.25
CA ASP A 981 19.18 39.87 -9.26
C ASP A 981 20.58 39.56 -8.74
N TRP A 982 20.90 40.01 -7.52
CA TRP A 982 22.20 39.69 -6.89
C TRP A 982 22.36 38.19 -6.62
N GLU A 983 21.29 37.51 -6.18
CA GLU A 983 21.31 36.06 -5.99
C GLU A 983 21.49 35.30 -7.31
N ALA A 984 20.83 35.74 -8.37
CA ALA A 984 21.00 35.17 -9.70
C ALA A 984 22.45 35.33 -10.18
N GLU A 985 23.06 36.50 -9.97
CA GLU A 985 24.46 36.75 -10.32
C GLU A 985 25.42 35.92 -9.46
N ILE A 986 25.17 35.77 -8.15
CA ILE A 986 25.94 34.86 -7.28
C ILE A 986 25.85 33.43 -7.82
N ASN A 987 24.65 32.95 -8.13
CA ASN A 987 24.44 31.58 -8.64
C ASN A 987 25.20 31.36 -9.94
N GLU A 988 25.15 32.33 -10.87
CA GLU A 988 25.86 32.24 -12.13
C GLU A 988 27.38 32.20 -11.94
N ARG A 989 27.93 33.10 -11.13
CA ARG A 989 29.37 33.15 -10.85
C ARG A 989 29.86 31.89 -10.16
N VAL A 990 29.12 31.40 -9.16
CA VAL A 990 29.46 30.17 -8.43
C VAL A 990 29.38 28.94 -9.35
N ALA A 991 28.34 28.82 -10.16
CA ALA A 991 28.22 27.72 -11.13
C ALA A 991 29.42 27.69 -12.10
N ARG A 992 29.84 28.86 -12.62
CA ARG A 992 31.02 28.97 -13.49
C ARG A 992 32.31 28.54 -12.79
N LEU A 993 32.49 28.88 -11.51
CA LEU A 993 33.66 28.44 -10.74
C LEU A 993 33.74 26.92 -10.60
N TYR A 994 32.60 26.23 -10.65
CA TYR A 994 32.52 24.77 -10.68
C TYR A 994 32.55 24.16 -12.10
N GLY A 995 32.63 24.98 -13.14
CA GLY A 995 32.56 24.54 -14.54
C GLY A 995 31.17 24.04 -14.96
N LEU A 996 30.12 24.45 -14.24
CA LEU A 996 28.72 24.11 -14.52
C LEU A 996 28.03 25.24 -15.27
N LYS A 997 27.01 24.94 -16.07
CA LYS A 997 26.13 25.98 -16.62
C LYS A 997 25.03 26.29 -15.60
N PRO A 998 24.55 27.54 -15.49
CA PRO A 998 23.47 27.88 -14.56
C PRO A 998 22.20 27.03 -14.74
N ALA A 999 21.90 26.60 -15.98
CA ALA A 999 20.76 25.74 -16.28
C ALA A 999 20.87 24.30 -15.74
N ASP A 1000 22.09 23.83 -15.41
CA ASP A 1000 22.33 22.46 -14.94
C ASP A 1000 22.06 22.30 -13.43
N VAL A 1001 21.70 23.39 -12.73
CA VAL A 1001 21.70 23.52 -11.26
C VAL A 1001 20.34 23.97 -10.69
N VAL A 1002 19.34 24.17 -11.56
CA VAL A 1002 17.99 24.62 -11.19
C VAL A 1002 17.06 23.43 -10.95
#